data_AF-A0ABC8ZAK5-F1
#
_entry.id   AF-A0ABC8ZAK5-F1
#
_cell.length_a   1.000
_cell.length_b   1.000
_cell.length_c   1.000
_cell.angle_alpha   90.00
_cell.angle_beta   90.00
_cell.angle_gamma   90.00
#
_symmetry.space_group_name_H-M   'P 1'
#
loop_
_entity.id
_entity.type
_entity.pdbx_description
1 polymer ?
#
loop_
_entity_poly.entity_id
_entity_poly.type
_entity_poly.pdbx_seq_one_letter_code
_entity_poly.pdbx_strand_id
1 'polypeptide(L)'
;MSFRDDEAPPENSSAGPKQPIRKVDRVRLVAYSNDKAPLEENRQQVLLEVVDTSSADERSGLDLVAVLDVSGSMANGGKLDKLKVAMKFVISKLGPMDRLSIVTFSSNADRQCPLRIMTVFAKEELKGIVEDKLSAGGSTSMRDGLKMGVDVLAQRQYSSGRVSSVILMSDGWEFPLPRSASMDVDVGDVAVYTFGFGEDHDAEVLGAIASKSQGGTFRYVRDDESLSAHFAKILAGLLSIVVQDLKLTLWEQPGHSKIERVEAGSYPQTLVGDTCSVNVSFGDIFSDEVRKVIVHLILPAVHREYRATSVVAQCCYRTTHGKTFYSPRGHLRCFIHRTSSASQGSVNPEVKEELDRICYVSKIEEANAMNDYDSAHGKLEEAQKFLDSKQPNRMVDILKNELQQLLRLKRWKDLLASLLASKMTHDRQRGGGLFATPLMSKYTEQANVFEKDPNKLPPSVTENVEEAQFVMKKRGPERSRRTPSWWVRLMVILCTVLSISVIVAGVAVFAAYMLIKPKMPYLVVSDAQLGLLQYDSQDSTIRSLQMLITILAENINSKADASFSGIDFTLEFHGAGVALLRAEQFMVARESSLTLQFNIVSEKQTLDPAGKQSMEESLKAGVVQFDLFTKARTRWKVGVFVRHQYWTHISCGLHFFFPGNGTVMPSDRDRCRSKSP
;
A
#
# COMPACT_ATOMS: atom_id res chain seq x y z
N MET A 1 33.37 8.82 -33.66
CA MET A 1 33.16 7.38 -33.37
C MET A 1 31.67 7.12 -33.32
N SER A 2 31.21 5.92 -33.68
CA SER A 2 29.82 5.50 -33.46
C SER A 2 29.72 4.80 -32.11
N PHE A 3 28.72 5.15 -31.28
CA PHE A 3 28.51 4.54 -29.96
C PHE A 3 27.42 3.45 -29.96
N ARG A 4 27.27 2.73 -31.09
CA ARG A 4 26.26 1.66 -31.31
C ARG A 4 26.79 0.25 -31.02
N ASP A 5 27.65 0.14 -30.02
CA ASP A 5 28.34 -1.08 -29.60
C ASP A 5 27.93 -1.50 -28.18
N ASP A 6 26.73 -1.10 -27.74
CA ASP A 6 26.19 -1.43 -26.44
C ASP A 6 25.66 -2.86 -26.35
N GLU A 7 25.85 -3.49 -25.19
CA GLU A 7 25.38 -4.86 -24.96
C GLU A 7 23.85 -4.91 -24.80
N ALA A 8 23.23 -5.94 -25.38
CA ALA A 8 21.79 -6.17 -25.32
C ALA A 8 21.37 -6.56 -23.89
N PRO A 9 20.52 -5.77 -23.21
CA PRO A 9 20.11 -6.07 -21.85
C PRO A 9 19.40 -7.43 -21.78
N PRO A 10 19.39 -8.10 -20.61
CA PRO A 10 18.66 -9.36 -20.45
C PRO A 10 17.20 -9.17 -20.86
N GLU A 11 16.62 -10.12 -21.60
CA GLU A 11 15.17 -10.14 -21.82
C GLU A 11 14.48 -10.13 -20.46
N ASN A 12 13.47 -9.28 -20.26
CA ASN A 12 12.68 -9.25 -19.03
C ASN A 12 12.08 -10.66 -18.79
N SER A 13 12.74 -11.46 -17.97
CA SER A 13 12.34 -12.83 -17.63
C SER A 13 11.10 -12.90 -16.72
N SER A 14 10.36 -11.80 -16.58
CA SER A 14 9.05 -11.74 -15.91
C SER A 14 7.88 -12.21 -16.81
N ALA A 15 8.16 -12.97 -17.88
CA ALA A 15 7.15 -13.73 -18.62
C ALA A 15 6.75 -15.06 -17.92
N GLY A 16 6.86 -15.13 -16.59
CA GLY A 16 6.06 -16.05 -15.77
C GLY A 16 4.57 -15.64 -15.82
N PRO A 17 3.64 -16.52 -15.40
CA PRO A 17 2.21 -16.29 -15.59
C PRO A 17 1.84 -14.93 -15.00
N LYS A 18 1.33 -14.03 -15.87
CA LYS A 18 0.91 -12.67 -15.54
C LYS A 18 -0.01 -12.72 -14.32
N GLN A 19 0.54 -12.56 -13.13
CA GLN A 19 -0.27 -12.21 -11.98
C GLN A 19 -0.95 -10.89 -12.36
N PRO A 20 -2.28 -10.78 -12.17
CA PRO A 20 -2.97 -9.54 -12.47
C PRO A 20 -2.27 -8.43 -11.67
N ILE A 21 -1.68 -7.47 -12.38
CA ILE A 21 -1.09 -6.27 -11.80
C ILE A 21 -2.18 -5.70 -10.91
N ARG A 22 -2.02 -5.85 -9.58
CA ARG A 22 -2.87 -5.14 -8.64
C ARG A 22 -2.74 -3.67 -9.01
N LYS A 23 -3.86 -3.00 -9.29
CA LYS A 23 -3.92 -1.54 -9.45
C LYS A 23 -3.52 -0.91 -8.10
N VAL A 24 -2.23 -0.92 -7.79
CA VAL A 24 -1.66 -0.20 -6.66
C VAL A 24 -1.37 1.19 -7.17
N ASP A 25 -1.94 2.21 -6.51
CA ASP A 25 -1.62 3.62 -6.75
C ASP A 25 -0.10 3.76 -6.58
N ARG A 26 0.66 4.01 -7.67
CA ARG A 26 2.12 4.20 -7.58
C ARG A 26 2.46 5.61 -7.12
N VAL A 27 1.68 6.60 -7.56
CA VAL A 27 1.80 7.99 -7.12
C VAL A 27 0.61 8.35 -6.26
N ARG A 28 0.86 8.87 -5.06
CA ARG A 28 -0.14 9.44 -4.16
C ARG A 28 -0.07 10.96 -4.19
N LEU A 29 -1.22 11.60 -4.40
CA LEU A 29 -1.37 13.05 -4.33
C LEU A 29 -2.17 13.42 -3.08
N VAL A 30 -1.61 14.30 -2.24
CA VAL A 30 -2.24 14.79 -1.00
C VAL A 30 -2.34 16.31 -1.06
N ALA A 31 -3.42 16.89 -0.54
CA ALA A 31 -3.61 18.34 -0.46
C ALA A 31 -3.80 18.79 1.00
N TYR A 32 -3.19 19.92 1.34
CA TYR A 32 -3.37 20.62 2.61
C TYR A 32 -3.78 22.06 2.32
N SER A 33 -4.81 22.53 3.00
CA SER A 33 -5.32 23.88 2.88
C SER A 33 -6.01 24.29 4.17
N ASN A 34 -6.33 25.57 4.30
CA ASN A 34 -7.31 25.98 5.29
C ASN A 34 -8.65 25.28 5.04
N ASP A 35 -9.37 24.99 6.11
CA ASP A 35 -10.72 24.41 6.09
C ASP A 35 -11.79 25.46 5.80
N LYS A 36 -11.54 26.72 6.21
CA LYS A 36 -12.46 27.85 6.06
C LYS A 36 -11.80 29.07 5.41
N ALA A 37 -12.58 29.88 4.69
CA ALA A 37 -12.17 31.18 4.15
C ALA A 37 -13.33 32.20 4.23
N PRO A 38 -13.04 33.50 4.43
CA PRO A 38 -14.06 34.54 4.62
C PRO A 38 -14.86 34.79 3.35
N LEU A 39 -16.08 35.33 3.44
CA LEU A 39 -16.93 35.55 2.26
C LEU A 39 -16.39 36.64 1.30
N GLU A 40 -15.58 37.58 1.79
CA GLU A 40 -14.91 38.57 0.94
C GLU A 40 -13.85 37.92 0.04
N GLU A 41 -13.40 38.68 -0.96
CA GLU A 41 -12.24 38.30 -1.75
C GLU A 41 -11.02 38.13 -0.83
N ASN A 42 -10.32 37.01 -0.96
CA ASN A 42 -9.11 36.75 -0.18
C ASN A 42 -8.18 35.78 -0.90
N ARG A 43 -6.91 35.83 -0.50
CA ARG A 43 -5.86 34.93 -0.99
C ARG A 43 -5.77 33.70 -0.09
N GLN A 44 -5.63 32.53 -0.70
CA GLN A 44 -5.42 31.27 0.00
C GLN A 44 -4.26 30.50 -0.62
N GLN A 45 -3.66 29.61 0.15
CA GLN A 45 -2.61 28.71 -0.31
C GLN A 45 -3.06 27.27 -0.14
N VAL A 46 -2.74 26.44 -1.13
CA VAL A 46 -2.92 24.99 -1.08
C VAL A 46 -1.57 24.34 -1.30
N LEU A 47 -1.14 23.52 -0.36
CA LEU A 47 0.04 22.67 -0.50
C LEU A 47 -0.38 21.33 -1.11
N LEU A 48 0.27 20.92 -2.19
CA LEU A 48 0.14 19.61 -2.79
C LEU A 48 1.41 18.80 -2.57
N GLU A 49 1.28 17.58 -2.08
CA GLU A 49 2.36 16.61 -1.94
C GLU A 49 2.18 15.48 -2.95
N VAL A 50 3.15 15.30 -3.84
CA VAL A 50 3.26 14.17 -4.77
C VAL A 50 4.27 13.19 -4.18
N VAL A 51 3.82 11.97 -3.88
CA VAL A 51 4.63 10.94 -3.22
C VAL A 51 4.68 9.70 -4.10
N ASP A 52 5.87 9.22 -4.41
CA ASP A 52 6.00 7.87 -4.95
C ASP A 52 5.82 6.84 -3.83
N THR A 53 4.95 5.88 -4.08
CA THR A 53 4.58 4.77 -3.18
C THR A 53 4.87 3.41 -3.81
N SER A 54 5.55 3.42 -4.96
CA SER A 54 6.00 2.22 -5.63
C SER A 54 7.15 1.54 -4.87
N SER A 55 7.36 0.25 -5.13
CA SER A 55 8.51 -0.48 -4.61
C SER A 55 9.66 -0.38 -5.60
N ALA A 56 10.87 -0.12 -5.09
CA ALA A 56 12.11 -0.16 -5.89
C ALA A 56 12.34 -1.50 -6.62
N ASP A 57 11.65 -2.57 -6.21
CA ASP A 57 11.68 -3.91 -6.82
C ASP A 57 11.19 -3.91 -8.28
N GLU A 58 10.38 -2.92 -8.69
CA GLU A 58 9.81 -2.81 -10.04
C GLU A 58 10.57 -1.83 -10.95
N ARG A 59 11.78 -1.43 -10.53
CA ARG A 59 12.60 -0.43 -11.21
C ARG A 59 12.94 -0.80 -12.66
N SER A 60 13.19 0.22 -13.46
CA SER A 60 13.80 0.05 -14.78
C SER A 60 15.29 -0.25 -14.65
N GLY A 61 15.85 -0.91 -15.67
CA GLY A 61 17.30 -0.97 -15.84
C GLY A 61 17.89 0.43 -16.04
N LEU A 62 19.04 0.68 -15.41
CA LEU A 62 19.75 1.95 -15.50
C LEU A 62 20.85 1.88 -16.58
N ASP A 63 20.92 2.88 -17.44
CA ASP A 63 22.07 3.19 -18.30
C ASP A 63 22.80 4.38 -17.70
N LEU A 64 23.93 4.11 -17.04
CA LEU A 64 24.74 5.13 -16.39
C LEU A 64 26.00 5.41 -17.21
N VAL A 65 26.30 6.68 -17.45
CA VAL A 65 27.61 7.10 -17.97
C VAL A 65 28.32 7.92 -16.91
N ALA A 66 29.48 7.44 -16.47
CA ALA A 66 30.36 8.17 -15.56
C ALA A 66 31.37 8.96 -16.39
N VAL A 67 31.26 10.28 -16.36
CA VAL A 67 32.16 11.24 -17.01
C VAL A 67 33.08 11.82 -15.94
N LEU A 68 34.34 11.41 -15.97
CA LEU A 68 35.27 11.54 -14.86
C LEU A 68 36.49 12.37 -15.24
N ASP A 69 36.76 13.42 -14.47
CA ASP A 69 37.98 14.22 -14.59
C ASP A 69 39.20 13.39 -14.16
N VAL A 70 40.20 13.32 -15.05
CA VAL A 70 41.52 12.73 -14.80
C VAL A 70 42.62 13.72 -15.17
N SER A 71 42.35 15.02 -15.08
CA SER A 71 43.33 16.09 -15.28
C SER A 71 44.44 16.06 -14.24
N GLY A 72 45.51 16.82 -14.47
CA GLY A 72 46.68 16.84 -13.57
C GLY A 72 46.37 17.21 -12.12
N SER A 73 45.34 18.03 -11.86
CA SER A 73 44.93 18.42 -10.50
C SER A 73 44.44 17.24 -9.65
N MET A 74 43.88 16.22 -10.29
CA MET A 74 43.41 15.00 -9.61
C MET A 74 44.54 14.16 -8.99
N ALA A 75 45.80 14.40 -9.36
CA ALA A 75 46.96 13.76 -8.73
C ALA A 75 47.19 14.22 -7.27
N ASN A 76 46.62 15.37 -6.91
CA ASN A 76 46.86 16.00 -5.61
C ASN A 76 45.94 15.43 -4.52
N GLY A 77 46.45 15.34 -3.29
CA GLY A 77 45.62 15.08 -2.10
C GLY A 77 44.88 13.74 -2.08
N GLY A 78 45.28 12.76 -2.89
CA GLY A 78 44.58 11.47 -3.00
C GLY A 78 43.20 11.57 -3.66
N LYS A 79 42.93 12.65 -4.41
CA LYS A 79 41.64 12.88 -5.07
C LYS A 79 41.29 11.76 -6.05
N LEU A 80 42.23 11.38 -6.91
CA LEU A 80 42.03 10.27 -7.85
C LEU A 80 41.78 8.94 -7.14
N ASP A 81 42.45 8.66 -6.02
CA ASP A 81 42.24 7.44 -5.25
C ASP A 81 40.84 7.38 -4.65
N LYS A 82 40.35 8.50 -4.10
CA LYS A 82 38.96 8.63 -3.64
C LYS A 82 37.96 8.41 -4.77
N LEU A 83 38.25 8.93 -5.97
CA LEU A 83 37.43 8.69 -7.15
C LEU A 83 37.41 7.21 -7.55
N LYS A 84 38.57 6.54 -7.54
CA LYS A 84 38.67 5.10 -7.82
C LYS A 84 37.85 4.28 -6.82
N VAL A 85 37.95 4.58 -5.53
CA VAL A 85 37.16 3.93 -4.48
C VAL A 85 35.66 4.16 -4.70
N ALA A 86 35.24 5.40 -4.96
CA ALA A 86 33.84 5.74 -5.23
C ALA A 86 33.28 5.00 -6.46
N MET A 87 34.07 4.90 -7.54
CA MET A 87 33.67 4.18 -8.74
C MET A 87 33.58 2.66 -8.53
N LYS A 88 34.51 2.07 -7.76
CA LYS A 88 34.43 0.65 -7.35
C LYS A 88 33.16 0.38 -6.54
N PHE A 89 32.74 1.32 -5.69
CA PHE A 89 31.45 1.24 -4.99
C PHE A 89 30.28 1.23 -5.99
N VAL A 90 30.25 2.19 -6.92
CA VAL A 90 29.20 2.27 -7.96
C VAL A 90 29.09 0.96 -8.73
N ILE A 91 30.22 0.45 -9.25
CA ILE A 91 30.28 -0.82 -10.02
C ILE A 91 29.74 -2.00 -9.20
N SER A 92 30.09 -2.06 -7.91
CA SER A 92 29.65 -3.15 -7.02
C SER A 92 28.14 -3.12 -6.80
N LYS A 93 27.56 -1.92 -6.67
CA LYS A 93 26.13 -1.69 -6.38
C LYS A 93 25.20 -1.96 -7.56
N LEU A 94 25.63 -1.70 -8.79
CA LEU A 94 24.79 -1.93 -9.98
C LEU A 94 24.40 -3.41 -10.12
N GLY A 95 23.20 -3.70 -10.63
CA GLY A 95 22.67 -5.05 -10.82
C GLY A 95 22.76 -5.53 -12.26
N PRO A 96 22.48 -6.81 -12.55
CA PRO A 96 22.60 -7.41 -13.88
C PRO A 96 21.64 -6.81 -14.94
N MET A 97 20.67 -5.98 -14.54
CA MET A 97 19.80 -5.23 -15.47
C MET A 97 20.36 -3.86 -15.85
N ASP A 98 21.45 -3.43 -15.20
CA ASP A 98 22.05 -2.11 -15.35
C ASP A 98 23.26 -2.17 -16.28
N ARG A 99 23.54 -1.03 -16.91
CA ARG A 99 24.69 -0.83 -17.77
C ARG A 99 25.50 0.38 -17.34
N LEU A 100 26.81 0.28 -17.49
CA LEU A 100 27.76 1.34 -17.19
C LEU A 100 28.71 1.56 -18.37
N SER A 101 28.95 2.82 -18.70
CA SER A 101 30.06 3.27 -19.52
C SER A 101 30.89 4.28 -18.73
N ILE A 102 32.21 4.22 -18.90
CA ILE A 102 33.15 5.14 -18.27
C ILE A 102 33.78 5.99 -19.37
N VAL A 103 33.64 7.30 -19.22
CA VAL A 103 34.30 8.33 -20.03
C VAL A 103 35.22 9.09 -19.09
N THR A 104 36.48 9.22 -19.47
CA THR A 104 37.45 10.05 -18.76
C THR A 104 37.73 11.29 -19.60
N PHE A 105 38.02 12.42 -18.97
CA PHE A 105 38.50 13.59 -19.69
C PHE A 105 39.70 14.22 -18.99
N SER A 106 40.65 14.66 -19.81
CA SER A 106 41.70 15.58 -19.44
C SER A 106 41.90 16.57 -20.57
N SER A 107 43.01 16.55 -21.31
CA SER A 107 43.16 17.36 -22.52
C SER A 107 42.21 16.94 -23.65
N ASN A 108 41.79 15.67 -23.66
CA ASN A 108 40.77 15.14 -24.55
C ASN A 108 39.81 14.25 -23.74
N ALA A 109 38.68 13.88 -24.34
CA ALA A 109 37.78 12.88 -23.78
C ALA A 109 38.00 11.50 -24.40
N ASP A 110 38.07 10.48 -23.53
CA ASP A 110 38.29 9.09 -23.91
C ASP A 110 37.23 8.19 -23.29
N ARG A 111 36.56 7.38 -24.13
CA ARG A 111 35.62 6.35 -23.68
C ARG A 111 36.40 5.09 -23.32
N GLN A 112 36.46 4.77 -22.04
CA GLN A 112 37.20 3.62 -21.51
C GLN A 112 36.50 2.27 -21.79
N CYS A 113 35.17 2.29 -21.91
CA CYS A 113 34.34 1.13 -22.25
C CYS A 113 33.00 1.55 -22.87
N PRO A 114 32.39 0.71 -23.74
CA PRO A 114 31.01 0.91 -24.17
C PRO A 114 30.02 0.70 -23.00
N LEU A 115 28.71 0.81 -23.25
CA LEU A 115 27.70 0.45 -22.24
C LEU A 115 27.70 -1.08 -22.04
N ARG A 116 28.35 -1.51 -20.95
CA ARG A 116 28.49 -2.93 -20.55
C ARG A 116 27.41 -3.30 -19.55
N ILE A 117 26.87 -4.52 -19.61
CA ILE A 117 25.93 -5.07 -18.62
C ILE A 117 26.71 -5.52 -17.39
N MET A 118 26.18 -5.24 -16.20
CA MET A 118 26.86 -5.52 -14.93
C MET A 118 26.78 -6.99 -14.50
N THR A 119 27.28 -7.89 -15.35
CA THR A 119 27.59 -9.28 -14.99
C THR A 119 28.74 -9.33 -13.99
N VAL A 120 28.90 -10.46 -13.29
CA VAL A 120 30.02 -10.66 -12.34
C VAL A 120 31.37 -10.41 -13.03
N PHE A 121 31.55 -10.93 -14.25
CA PHE A 121 32.78 -10.74 -15.03
C PHE A 121 32.98 -9.27 -15.43
N ALA A 122 31.96 -8.61 -15.96
CA ALA A 122 32.05 -7.22 -16.39
C ALA A 122 32.34 -6.26 -15.22
N LYS A 123 31.83 -6.56 -14.02
CA LYS A 123 32.15 -5.79 -12.81
C LYS A 123 33.64 -5.84 -12.48
N GLU A 124 34.24 -7.03 -12.52
CA GLU A 124 35.69 -7.17 -12.26
C GLU A 124 36.52 -6.49 -13.35
N GLU A 125 36.14 -6.63 -14.62
CA GLU A 125 36.78 -5.93 -15.74
C GLU A 125 36.74 -4.41 -15.57
N LEU A 126 35.58 -3.85 -15.21
CA LEU A 126 35.41 -2.41 -15.01
C LEU A 126 36.16 -1.90 -13.78
N LYS A 127 36.25 -2.69 -12.71
CA LYS A 127 37.11 -2.37 -11.56
C LYS A 127 38.58 -2.34 -11.96
N GLY A 128 39.02 -3.26 -12.82
CA GLY A 128 40.35 -3.24 -13.43
C GLY A 128 40.59 -1.98 -14.27
N ILE A 129 39.63 -1.61 -15.12
CA ILE A 129 39.69 -0.34 -15.88
C ILE A 129 39.83 0.88 -14.93
N VAL A 130 39.05 0.93 -13.86
CA VAL A 130 39.12 2.00 -12.86
C VAL A 130 40.49 2.03 -12.16
N GLU A 131 41.08 0.87 -11.88
CA GLU A 131 42.38 0.79 -11.23
C GLU A 131 43.52 1.19 -12.17
N ASP A 132 43.53 0.62 -13.37
CA ASP A 132 44.69 0.59 -14.26
C ASP A 132 44.70 1.74 -15.27
N LYS A 133 43.52 2.22 -15.71
CA LYS A 133 43.42 3.22 -16.79
C LYS A 133 43.16 4.64 -16.31
N LEU A 134 42.65 4.84 -15.10
CA LEU A 134 42.46 6.18 -14.54
C LEU A 134 43.80 6.66 -13.99
N SER A 135 44.42 7.59 -14.74
CA SER A 135 45.68 8.24 -14.39
C SER A 135 45.56 9.75 -14.56
N ALA A 136 45.97 10.51 -13.54
CA ALA A 136 45.91 11.96 -13.57
C ALA A 136 46.98 12.55 -14.52
N GLY A 137 46.57 13.44 -15.41
CA GLY A 137 47.48 14.16 -16.30
C GLY A 137 46.74 14.99 -17.37
N GLY A 138 47.41 15.98 -17.93
CA GLY A 138 46.83 16.88 -18.94
C GLY A 138 45.99 18.02 -18.36
N SER A 139 45.28 18.73 -19.26
CA SER A 139 44.37 19.82 -18.95
C SER A 139 42.94 19.32 -18.64
N THR A 140 41.93 20.19 -18.72
CA THR A 140 40.54 19.87 -18.32
C THR A 140 39.57 20.27 -19.43
N SER A 141 39.24 19.33 -20.33
CA SER A 141 38.26 19.47 -21.41
C SER A 141 36.91 18.89 -20.97
N MET A 142 36.22 19.60 -20.07
CA MET A 142 34.94 19.16 -19.52
C MET A 142 33.85 19.12 -20.61
N ARG A 143 33.88 20.07 -21.55
CA ARG A 143 32.99 20.09 -22.73
C ARG A 143 33.06 18.78 -23.50
N ASP A 144 34.25 18.31 -23.84
CA ASP A 144 34.41 17.10 -24.65
C ASP A 144 33.97 15.85 -23.87
N GLY A 145 34.27 15.81 -22.57
CA GLY A 145 33.83 14.74 -21.67
C GLY A 145 32.32 14.66 -21.58
N LEU A 146 31.65 15.80 -21.32
CA LEU A 146 30.20 15.89 -21.23
C LEU A 146 29.54 15.53 -22.57
N LYS A 147 30.06 16.08 -23.67
CA LYS A 147 29.54 15.77 -25.01
C LYS A 147 29.65 14.29 -25.32
N MET A 148 30.79 13.67 -25.05
CA MET A 148 30.98 12.23 -25.28
C MET A 148 30.04 11.39 -24.41
N GLY A 149 29.87 11.76 -23.14
CA GLY A 149 28.96 11.04 -22.24
C GLY A 149 27.50 11.11 -22.69
N VAL A 150 27.04 12.27 -23.16
CA VAL A 150 25.70 12.45 -23.74
C VAL A 150 25.57 11.67 -25.05
N ASP A 151 26.57 11.73 -25.93
CA ASP A 151 26.56 11.03 -27.23
C ASP A 151 26.49 9.50 -27.06
N VAL A 152 27.14 8.94 -26.02
CA VAL A 152 27.04 7.51 -25.67
C VAL A 152 25.60 7.12 -25.38
N LEU A 153 24.87 7.94 -24.60
CA LEU A 153 23.47 7.68 -24.31
C LEU A 153 22.59 7.91 -25.55
N ALA A 154 22.79 9.01 -26.26
CA ALA A 154 21.96 9.39 -27.40
C ALA A 154 22.03 8.38 -28.57
N GLN A 155 23.18 7.72 -28.76
CA GLN A 155 23.41 6.81 -29.88
C GLN A 155 23.24 5.31 -29.55
N ARG A 156 22.91 4.97 -28.30
CA ARG A 156 22.74 3.57 -27.86
C ARG A 156 21.64 2.84 -28.61
N GLN A 157 21.84 1.55 -28.89
CA GLN A 157 20.87 0.72 -29.61
C GLN A 157 19.65 0.36 -28.74
N TYR A 158 19.88 0.07 -27.46
CA TYR A 158 18.82 -0.38 -26.54
C TYR A 158 18.43 0.74 -25.57
N SER A 159 17.42 1.54 -25.89
CA SER A 159 16.99 2.70 -25.06
C SER A 159 15.61 2.54 -24.39
N SER A 160 14.74 1.69 -24.93
CA SER A 160 13.33 1.59 -24.52
C SER A 160 13.17 1.04 -23.09
N GLY A 161 12.36 1.74 -22.27
CA GLY A 161 12.01 1.30 -20.91
C GLY A 161 13.14 1.39 -19.89
N ARG A 162 14.24 2.08 -20.22
CA ARG A 162 15.42 2.24 -19.36
C ARG A 162 15.56 3.67 -18.86
N VAL A 163 16.08 3.82 -17.64
CA VAL A 163 16.49 5.12 -17.10
C VAL A 163 17.87 5.42 -17.65
N SER A 164 18.14 6.65 -18.08
CA SER A 164 19.47 7.09 -18.53
C SER A 164 19.94 8.31 -17.76
N SER A 165 21.18 8.29 -17.29
CA SER A 165 21.75 9.40 -16.53
C SER A 165 23.26 9.50 -16.72
N VAL A 166 23.77 10.73 -16.61
CA VAL A 166 25.20 11.04 -16.58
C VAL A 166 25.58 11.47 -15.17
N ILE A 167 26.67 10.92 -14.65
CA ILE A 167 27.39 11.48 -13.51
C ILE A 167 28.61 12.19 -14.08
N LEU A 168 28.70 13.51 -13.90
CA LEU A 168 29.85 14.31 -14.27
C LEU A 168 30.58 14.76 -13.01
N MET A 169 31.87 14.49 -12.92
CA MET A 169 32.68 14.91 -11.78
C MET A 169 33.94 15.63 -12.27
N SER A 170 34.24 16.78 -11.65
CA SER A 170 35.38 17.65 -11.99
C SER A 170 35.97 18.27 -10.74
N ASP A 171 37.30 18.40 -10.71
CA ASP A 171 38.03 19.10 -9.63
C ASP A 171 38.62 20.44 -10.07
N GLY A 172 38.52 20.75 -11.38
CA GLY A 172 38.99 22.00 -11.98
C GLY A 172 37.97 22.71 -12.86
N TRP A 173 38.48 23.59 -13.70
CA TRP A 173 37.75 24.45 -14.64
C TRP A 173 38.19 24.18 -16.09
N GLU A 174 37.35 24.53 -17.06
CA GLU A 174 37.57 24.25 -18.48
C GLU A 174 38.85 24.92 -19.04
N PHE A 175 39.76 24.15 -19.63
CA PHE A 175 40.96 24.64 -20.31
C PHE A 175 41.43 23.66 -21.41
N PRO A 176 41.73 24.13 -22.65
CA PRO A 176 42.02 25.52 -23.06
C PRO A 176 40.82 26.31 -23.60
N LEU A 177 39.63 25.72 -23.63
CA LEU A 177 38.42 26.43 -24.08
C LEU A 177 37.96 27.47 -23.03
N PRO A 178 37.12 28.44 -23.42
CA PRO A 178 36.51 29.36 -22.46
C PRO A 178 35.73 28.61 -21.38
N ARG A 179 35.71 29.16 -20.16
CA ARG A 179 35.00 28.63 -18.98
C ARG A 179 33.57 28.14 -19.28
N SER A 180 32.84 28.86 -20.14
CA SER A 180 31.44 28.56 -20.48
C SER A 180 31.26 27.45 -21.53
N ALA A 181 32.33 26.94 -22.16
CA ALA A 181 32.22 26.07 -23.32
C ALA A 181 31.49 24.75 -23.06
N SER A 182 31.57 24.22 -21.83
CA SER A 182 30.81 23.05 -21.40
C SER A 182 29.33 23.34 -21.16
N MET A 183 28.96 24.59 -20.89
CA MET A 183 27.57 25.02 -20.74
C MET A 183 26.81 25.04 -22.08
N ASP A 184 27.52 25.04 -23.21
CA ASP A 184 26.95 25.05 -24.56
C ASP A 184 26.57 23.65 -25.06
N VAL A 185 26.92 22.60 -24.32
CA VAL A 185 26.57 21.23 -24.68
C VAL A 185 25.07 21.02 -24.47
N ASP A 186 24.37 20.62 -25.54
CA ASP A 186 22.98 20.17 -25.45
C ASP A 186 22.93 18.78 -24.81
N VAL A 187 22.37 18.70 -23.60
CA VAL A 187 22.22 17.47 -22.84
C VAL A 187 20.88 16.76 -23.13
N GLY A 188 19.98 17.38 -23.91
CA GLY A 188 18.65 16.84 -24.21
C GLY A 188 17.85 16.45 -22.96
N ASP A 189 17.17 15.32 -23.04
CA ASP A 189 16.36 14.75 -21.94
C ASP A 189 17.22 13.94 -20.93
N VAL A 190 18.55 14.04 -20.98
CA VAL A 190 19.42 13.28 -20.08
C VAL A 190 19.58 14.03 -18.76
N ALA A 191 19.37 13.33 -17.65
CA ALA A 191 19.69 13.85 -16.32
C ALA A 191 21.21 13.87 -16.11
N VAL A 192 21.78 15.05 -15.79
CA VAL A 192 23.21 15.21 -15.53
C VAL A 192 23.42 15.60 -14.06
N TYR A 193 24.00 14.69 -13.29
CA TYR A 193 24.35 14.90 -11.89
C TYR A 193 25.79 15.34 -11.82
N THR A 194 26.04 16.57 -11.38
CA THR A 194 27.37 17.18 -11.38
C THR A 194 27.97 17.19 -9.98
N PHE A 195 29.27 16.88 -9.89
CA PHE A 195 30.03 16.88 -8.64
C PHE A 195 31.26 17.76 -8.80
N GLY A 196 31.32 18.83 -8.01
CA GLY A 196 32.52 19.65 -7.84
C GLY A 196 33.34 19.08 -6.68
N PHE A 197 34.59 18.68 -6.93
CA PHE A 197 35.42 18.03 -5.92
C PHE A 197 36.63 18.86 -5.52
N GLY A 198 36.76 19.13 -4.22
CA GLY A 198 37.76 20.06 -3.71
C GLY A 198 37.51 21.49 -4.20
N GLU A 199 38.36 22.42 -3.84
CA GLU A 199 38.02 23.85 -3.90
C GLU A 199 38.22 24.53 -5.28
N ASP A 200 38.92 23.85 -6.19
CA ASP A 200 39.35 24.41 -7.47
C ASP A 200 38.36 24.19 -8.62
N HIS A 201 37.28 23.45 -8.33
CA HIS A 201 36.22 23.19 -9.30
C HIS A 201 35.45 24.45 -9.67
N ASP A 202 34.79 24.38 -10.81
CA ASP A 202 33.91 25.43 -11.29
C ASP A 202 32.44 25.19 -10.88
N ALA A 203 32.07 25.70 -9.70
CA ALA A 203 30.73 25.49 -9.13
C ALA A 203 29.61 26.07 -10.00
N GLU A 204 29.84 27.23 -10.63
CA GLU A 204 28.85 27.90 -11.47
C GLU A 204 28.60 27.12 -12.76
N VAL A 205 29.66 26.65 -13.42
CA VAL A 205 29.56 25.84 -14.64
C VAL A 205 28.89 24.50 -14.36
N LEU A 206 29.34 23.76 -13.33
CA LEU A 206 28.75 22.48 -12.94
C LEU A 206 27.30 22.64 -12.48
N GLY A 207 27.00 23.72 -11.75
CA GLY A 207 25.64 24.10 -11.37
C GLY A 207 24.75 24.38 -12.57
N ALA A 208 25.25 25.11 -13.57
CA ALA A 208 24.53 25.42 -14.79
C ALA A 208 24.29 24.20 -15.69
N ILE A 209 25.25 23.28 -15.79
CA ILE A 209 25.07 22.01 -16.51
C ILE A 209 23.94 21.19 -15.86
N ALA A 210 23.97 21.03 -14.53
CA ALA A 210 22.92 20.31 -13.82
C ALA A 210 21.55 20.98 -13.93
N SER A 211 21.49 22.32 -13.87
CA SER A 211 20.23 23.08 -13.94
C SER A 211 19.54 22.95 -15.30
N LYS A 212 20.32 22.92 -16.40
CA LYS A 212 19.83 22.73 -17.76
C LYS A 212 19.32 21.30 -18.01
N SER A 213 19.87 20.33 -17.30
CA SER A 213 19.49 18.91 -17.46
C SER A 213 18.13 18.56 -16.82
N GLN A 214 17.52 17.47 -17.28
CA GLN A 214 16.25 16.99 -16.72
C GLN A 214 16.47 16.29 -15.37
N GLY A 215 16.16 16.98 -14.25
CA GLY A 215 16.20 16.38 -12.91
C GLY A 215 17.60 16.18 -12.31
N GLY A 216 18.65 16.68 -12.97
CA GLY A 216 20.01 16.72 -12.45
C GLY A 216 20.17 17.67 -11.27
N THR A 217 21.21 17.42 -10.48
CA THR A 217 21.58 18.22 -9.30
C THR A 217 23.09 18.41 -9.25
N PHE A 218 23.52 19.58 -8.77
CA PHE A 218 24.91 19.86 -8.44
C PHE A 218 25.20 19.55 -6.97
N ARG A 219 26.37 18.96 -6.72
CA ARG A 219 26.89 18.66 -5.38
C ARG A 219 28.31 19.15 -5.26
N TYR A 220 28.57 19.91 -4.21
CA TYR A 220 29.93 20.19 -3.77
C TYR A 220 30.41 19.09 -2.80
N VAL A 221 31.60 18.56 -3.04
CA VAL A 221 32.28 17.58 -2.19
C VAL A 221 33.62 18.17 -1.78
N ARG A 222 33.80 18.42 -0.48
CA ARG A 222 35.07 18.94 0.05
C ARG A 222 36.14 17.85 0.09
N ASP A 223 37.41 18.26 0.13
CA ASP A 223 38.55 17.33 0.18
C ASP A 223 38.55 16.43 1.42
N ASP A 224 37.95 16.85 2.54
CA ASP A 224 37.79 16.07 3.77
C ASP A 224 36.57 15.14 3.76
N GLU A 225 35.70 15.24 2.75
CA GLU A 225 34.48 14.44 2.67
C GLU A 225 34.64 13.13 1.88
N SER A 226 33.67 12.25 2.06
CA SER A 226 33.56 10.97 1.34
C SER A 226 32.89 11.17 -0.02
N LEU A 227 33.66 11.04 -1.10
CA LEU A 227 33.11 11.03 -2.45
C LEU A 227 32.18 9.82 -2.67
N SER A 228 32.52 8.67 -2.11
CA SER A 228 31.73 7.44 -2.14
C SER A 228 30.32 7.67 -1.57
N ALA A 229 30.20 8.35 -0.43
CA ALA A 229 28.92 8.67 0.19
C ALA A 229 28.03 9.56 -0.70
N HIS A 230 28.63 10.52 -1.40
CA HIS A 230 27.89 11.41 -2.32
C HIS A 230 27.43 10.69 -3.58
N PHE A 231 28.28 9.84 -4.18
CA PHE A 231 27.88 8.97 -5.30
C PHE A 231 26.79 7.98 -4.90
N ALA A 232 26.88 7.42 -3.69
CA ALA A 232 25.92 6.47 -3.15
C ALA A 232 24.50 7.04 -3.04
N LYS A 233 24.35 8.32 -2.67
CA LYS A 233 23.05 9.00 -2.59
C LYS A 233 22.37 9.10 -3.96
N ILE A 234 23.09 9.56 -4.98
CA ILE A 234 22.53 9.66 -6.33
C ILE A 234 22.24 8.28 -6.89
N LEU A 235 23.16 7.32 -6.69
CA LEU A 235 22.97 5.95 -7.16
C LEU A 235 21.74 5.28 -6.52
N ALA A 236 21.50 5.50 -5.23
CA ALA A 236 20.29 5.03 -4.56
C ALA A 236 19.02 5.59 -5.20
N GLY A 237 19.00 6.89 -5.49
CA GLY A 237 17.89 7.54 -6.19
C GLY A 237 17.66 6.92 -7.56
N LEU A 238 18.70 6.86 -8.40
CA LEU A 238 18.64 6.32 -9.76
C LEU A 238 18.18 4.86 -9.81
N LEU A 239 18.66 4.04 -8.87
CA LEU A 239 18.28 2.62 -8.76
C LEU A 239 16.92 2.40 -8.08
N SER A 240 16.14 3.45 -7.86
CA SER A 240 14.79 3.38 -7.29
C SER A 240 13.72 4.04 -8.15
N ILE A 241 14.07 4.48 -9.37
CA ILE A 241 13.10 5.09 -10.30
C ILE A 241 12.16 4.03 -10.85
N VAL A 242 10.87 4.23 -10.59
CA VAL A 242 9.76 3.43 -11.13
C VAL A 242 8.78 4.32 -11.91
N VAL A 243 8.66 5.58 -11.51
CA VAL A 243 7.77 6.59 -12.07
C VAL A 243 8.60 7.58 -12.88
N GLN A 244 8.32 7.64 -14.18
CA GLN A 244 9.02 8.48 -15.16
C GLN A 244 8.08 9.53 -15.75
N ASP A 245 8.64 10.65 -16.22
CA ASP A 245 7.87 11.74 -16.87
C ASP A 245 6.62 12.17 -16.06
N LEU A 246 6.78 12.32 -14.74
CA LEU A 246 5.74 12.75 -13.83
C LEU A 246 5.36 14.22 -14.11
N LYS A 247 4.07 14.43 -14.36
CA LYS A 247 3.45 15.74 -14.57
C LYS A 247 2.30 15.93 -13.60
N LEU A 248 2.19 17.12 -13.04
CA LEU A 248 1.06 17.56 -12.22
C LEU A 248 0.30 18.64 -12.98
N THR A 249 -0.96 18.36 -13.28
CA THR A 249 -1.87 19.34 -13.88
C THR A 249 -2.77 19.91 -12.80
N LEU A 250 -2.90 21.24 -12.79
CA LEU A 250 -3.70 22.02 -11.86
C LEU A 250 -4.73 22.80 -12.64
N TRP A 251 -6.01 22.68 -12.30
CA TRP A 251 -7.09 23.43 -12.92
C TRP A 251 -7.65 24.45 -11.95
N GLU A 252 -7.77 25.69 -12.40
CA GLU A 252 -8.60 26.69 -11.71
C GLU A 252 -10.07 26.31 -11.75
N GLN A 253 -10.88 26.87 -10.86
CA GLN A 253 -12.30 26.51 -10.75
C GLN A 253 -13.16 27.76 -11.00
N PRO A 254 -13.74 27.91 -12.20
CA PRO A 254 -14.54 29.07 -12.56
C PRO A 254 -15.61 29.40 -11.50
N GLY A 255 -15.65 30.66 -11.07
CA GLY A 255 -16.57 31.14 -10.02
C GLY A 255 -16.18 30.77 -8.58
N HIS A 256 -15.18 29.91 -8.38
CA HIS A 256 -14.74 29.46 -7.06
C HIS A 256 -13.33 29.92 -6.70
N SER A 257 -12.41 29.90 -7.66
CA SER A 257 -11.02 30.29 -7.45
C SER A 257 -10.30 30.58 -8.77
N LYS A 258 -9.29 31.44 -8.69
CA LYS A 258 -8.31 31.68 -9.76
C LYS A 258 -6.92 31.31 -9.26
N ILE A 259 -6.11 30.66 -10.08
CA ILE A 259 -4.69 30.43 -9.77
C ILE A 259 -3.93 31.72 -10.06
N GLU A 260 -3.32 32.28 -9.02
CA GLU A 260 -2.47 33.48 -9.15
C GLU A 260 -1.04 33.09 -9.55
N ARG A 261 -0.46 32.12 -8.84
CA ARG A 261 0.87 31.58 -9.13
C ARG A 261 1.03 30.20 -8.52
N VAL A 262 1.98 29.44 -9.06
CA VAL A 262 2.35 28.11 -8.58
C VAL A 262 3.84 28.11 -8.22
N GLU A 263 4.15 27.76 -6.98
CA GLU A 263 5.52 27.58 -6.51
C GLU A 263 5.87 26.10 -6.54
N ALA A 264 6.74 25.73 -7.47
CA ALA A 264 7.21 24.36 -7.67
C ALA A 264 8.74 24.32 -7.84
N GLY A 265 9.48 25.16 -7.11
CA GLY A 265 10.95 25.26 -7.23
C GLY A 265 11.40 25.56 -8.67
N SER A 266 12.43 24.85 -9.16
CA SER A 266 12.96 25.01 -10.51
C SER A 266 12.30 24.13 -11.57
N TYR A 267 11.16 23.49 -11.25
CA TYR A 267 10.47 22.63 -12.20
C TYR A 267 9.76 23.45 -13.30
N PRO A 268 9.90 23.07 -14.58
CA PRO A 268 9.25 23.75 -15.69
C PRO A 268 7.72 23.78 -15.51
N GLN A 269 7.15 24.97 -15.75
CA GLN A 269 5.71 25.21 -15.71
C GLN A 269 5.22 25.66 -17.07
N THR A 270 4.11 25.09 -17.53
CA THR A 270 3.46 25.50 -18.78
C THR A 270 2.01 25.89 -18.50
N LEU A 271 1.61 27.06 -18.99
CA LEU A 271 0.23 27.53 -18.96
C LEU A 271 -0.48 26.98 -20.19
N VAL A 272 -1.61 26.28 -19.97
CA VAL A 272 -2.45 25.78 -21.07
C VAL A 272 -3.61 26.75 -21.24
N GLY A 273 -3.52 27.60 -22.27
CA GLY A 273 -4.41 28.74 -22.49
C GLY A 273 -5.88 28.38 -22.71
N ASP A 274 -6.17 27.22 -23.31
CA ASP A 274 -7.55 26.82 -23.64
C ASP A 274 -8.30 26.22 -22.43
N THR A 275 -7.59 25.82 -21.37
CA THR A 275 -8.15 25.09 -20.21
C THR A 275 -7.91 25.79 -18.87
N CYS A 276 -7.32 26.98 -18.87
CA CYS A 276 -6.87 27.71 -17.67
C CYS A 276 -6.19 26.80 -16.63
N SER A 277 -5.27 25.96 -17.09
CA SER A 277 -4.57 24.99 -16.24
C SER A 277 -3.06 25.22 -16.24
N VAL A 278 -2.42 24.91 -15.11
CA VAL A 278 -0.97 24.94 -14.95
C VAL A 278 -0.44 23.52 -14.92
N ASN A 279 0.51 23.22 -15.80
CA ASN A 279 1.23 21.94 -15.83
C ASN A 279 2.62 22.12 -15.25
N VAL A 280 2.94 21.36 -14.20
CA VAL A 280 4.28 21.27 -13.60
C VAL A 280 4.92 19.95 -14.04
N SER A 281 6.10 20.01 -14.66
CA SER A 281 6.83 18.82 -15.12
C SER A 281 7.96 18.47 -14.15
N PHE A 282 7.85 17.33 -13.46
CA PHE A 282 8.85 16.86 -12.49
C PHE A 282 9.90 15.94 -13.10
N GLY A 283 9.62 15.32 -14.24
CA GLY A 283 10.46 14.27 -14.80
C GLY A 283 10.39 12.99 -13.95
N ASP A 284 11.54 12.38 -13.69
CA ASP A 284 11.60 11.14 -12.91
C ASP A 284 11.56 11.43 -11.41
N ILE A 285 10.90 10.55 -10.64
CA ILE A 285 10.85 10.61 -9.17
C ILE A 285 11.45 9.33 -8.58
N PHE A 286 12.22 9.47 -7.51
CA PHE A 286 12.81 8.35 -6.80
C PHE A 286 11.77 7.72 -5.86
N SER A 287 11.92 6.43 -5.54
CA SER A 287 11.09 5.76 -4.53
C SER A 287 11.15 6.52 -3.20
N ASP A 288 9.99 6.69 -2.56
CA ASP A 288 9.80 7.45 -1.31
C ASP A 288 10.17 8.95 -1.39
N GLU A 289 10.47 9.49 -2.57
CA GLU A 289 10.69 10.93 -2.75
C GLU A 289 9.35 11.68 -2.72
N VAL A 290 9.39 12.88 -2.14
CA VAL A 290 8.21 13.75 -2.00
C VAL A 290 8.47 15.05 -2.75
N ARG A 291 7.53 15.44 -3.62
CA ARG A 291 7.51 16.75 -4.28
C ARG A 291 6.38 17.59 -3.73
N LYS A 292 6.70 18.81 -3.30
CA LYS A 292 5.76 19.78 -2.77
C LYS A 292 5.52 20.91 -3.75
N VAL A 293 4.28 21.34 -3.87
CA VAL A 293 3.86 22.47 -4.69
C VAL A 293 2.91 23.35 -3.90
N ILE A 294 3.18 24.65 -3.83
CA ILE A 294 2.23 25.61 -3.28
C ILE A 294 1.47 26.28 -4.42
N VAL A 295 0.14 26.19 -4.39
CA VAL A 295 -0.76 26.89 -5.29
C VAL A 295 -1.32 28.10 -4.56
N HIS A 296 -1.01 29.30 -5.05
CA HIS A 296 -1.59 30.55 -4.55
C HIS A 296 -2.86 30.83 -5.33
N LEU A 297 -3.97 30.92 -4.60
CA LEU A 297 -5.31 31.07 -5.13
C LEU A 297 -5.91 32.41 -4.70
N ILE A 298 -6.69 33.02 -5.58
CA ILE A 298 -7.60 34.12 -5.26
C ILE A 298 -9.01 33.54 -5.24
N LEU A 299 -9.72 33.63 -4.11
CA LEU A 299 -11.14 33.30 -4.04
C LEU A 299 -11.97 34.58 -4.18
N PRO A 300 -12.94 34.63 -5.10
CA PRO A 300 -13.76 35.82 -5.32
C PRO A 300 -14.72 36.07 -4.16
N ALA A 301 -15.18 37.31 -4.04
CA ALA A 301 -16.22 37.68 -3.09
C ALA A 301 -17.55 36.96 -3.40
N VAL A 302 -18.23 36.50 -2.36
CA VAL A 302 -19.49 35.75 -2.44
C VAL A 302 -20.46 36.19 -1.35
N HIS A 303 -21.76 36.01 -1.57
CA HIS A 303 -22.80 36.50 -0.65
C HIS A 303 -23.46 35.40 0.20
N ARG A 304 -23.10 34.14 -0.02
CA ARG A 304 -23.68 32.99 0.70
C ARG A 304 -22.58 32.03 1.10
N GLU A 305 -22.77 31.35 2.22
CA GLU A 305 -21.88 30.29 2.65
C GLU A 305 -22.04 29.06 1.77
N TYR A 306 -20.92 28.45 1.38
CA TYR A 306 -20.94 27.21 0.59
C TYR A 306 -19.57 26.51 0.67
N ARG A 307 -19.50 25.29 0.15
CA ARG A 307 -18.25 24.53 0.02
C ARG A 307 -17.69 24.73 -1.38
N ALA A 308 -16.63 25.53 -1.50
CA ALA A 308 -15.95 25.79 -2.76
C ALA A 308 -14.96 24.67 -3.09
N THR A 309 -14.89 24.29 -4.36
CA THR A 309 -13.73 23.53 -4.88
C THR A 309 -12.64 24.55 -5.19
N SER A 310 -11.56 24.55 -4.41
CA SER A 310 -10.51 25.57 -4.51
C SER A 310 -9.48 25.26 -5.60
N VAL A 311 -9.10 24.00 -5.76
CA VAL A 311 -8.22 23.57 -6.85
C VAL A 311 -8.48 22.11 -7.18
N VAL A 312 -8.36 21.78 -8.45
CA VAL A 312 -8.42 20.40 -8.94
C VAL A 312 -7.04 20.03 -9.46
N ALA A 313 -6.55 18.85 -9.09
CA ALA A 313 -5.20 18.41 -9.40
C ALA A 313 -5.18 16.94 -9.87
N GLN A 314 -4.29 16.62 -10.79
CA GLN A 314 -4.11 15.25 -11.31
C GLN A 314 -2.66 15.01 -11.66
N CYS A 315 -2.17 13.81 -11.35
CA CYS A 315 -0.85 13.37 -11.81
C CYS A 315 -0.98 12.47 -13.04
N CYS A 316 -0.10 12.68 -14.00
CA CYS A 316 0.14 11.80 -15.15
C CYS A 316 1.61 11.37 -15.12
N TYR A 317 1.89 10.10 -15.37
CA TYR A 317 3.25 9.57 -15.38
C TYR A 317 3.37 8.33 -16.27
N ARG A 318 4.59 7.96 -16.62
CA ARG A 318 4.91 6.68 -17.26
C ARG A 318 5.54 5.74 -16.25
N THR A 319 5.35 4.44 -16.48
CA THR A 319 6.03 3.39 -15.72
C THR A 319 7.12 2.75 -16.58
N THR A 320 7.94 1.92 -15.96
CA THR A 320 9.03 1.13 -16.54
C THR A 320 8.64 0.31 -17.79
N HIS A 321 7.35 0.03 -17.98
CA HIS A 321 6.80 -0.68 -19.14
C HIS A 321 6.31 0.24 -20.28
N GLY A 322 6.62 1.54 -20.21
CA GLY A 322 6.25 2.54 -21.23
C GLY A 322 4.77 2.94 -21.26
N LYS A 323 3.93 2.33 -20.42
CA LYS A 323 2.51 2.69 -20.31
C LYS A 323 2.33 3.98 -19.52
N THR A 324 1.50 4.88 -20.05
CA THR A 324 1.05 6.09 -19.37
C THR A 324 -0.07 5.76 -18.37
N PHE A 325 0.07 6.28 -17.15
CA PHE A 325 -0.88 6.15 -16.06
C PHE A 325 -1.30 7.53 -15.57
N TYR A 326 -2.55 7.62 -15.16
CA TYR A 326 -3.11 8.74 -14.42
C TYR A 326 -3.31 8.32 -12.97
N SER A 327 -3.31 9.27 -12.04
CA SER A 327 -3.65 9.01 -10.64
C SER A 327 -4.97 8.21 -10.55
N PRO A 328 -4.97 6.96 -10.03
CA PRO A 328 -6.08 6.02 -10.30
C PRO A 328 -7.41 6.37 -9.63
N ARG A 329 -7.43 7.32 -8.68
CA ARG A 329 -8.64 7.83 -8.00
C ARG A 329 -9.33 8.99 -8.73
N GLY A 330 -8.90 9.32 -9.94
CA GLY A 330 -9.38 10.50 -10.66
C GLY A 330 -8.69 11.78 -10.19
N HIS A 331 -9.35 12.92 -10.42
CA HIS A 331 -8.84 14.23 -10.02
C HIS A 331 -8.97 14.43 -8.50
N LEU A 332 -7.88 14.82 -7.85
CA LEU A 332 -7.92 15.31 -6.47
C LEU A 332 -8.62 16.67 -6.46
N ARG A 333 -9.63 16.83 -5.60
CA ARG A 333 -10.35 18.10 -5.41
C ARG A 333 -10.08 18.61 -4.01
N CYS A 334 -9.50 19.80 -3.92
CA CYS A 334 -9.34 20.51 -2.66
C CYS A 334 -10.61 21.32 -2.39
N PHE A 335 -11.11 21.30 -1.16
CA PHE A 335 -12.33 22.01 -0.77
C PHE A 335 -12.04 23.00 0.35
N ILE A 336 -12.67 24.18 0.28
CA ILE A 336 -12.62 25.20 1.31
C ILE A 336 -14.05 25.66 1.60
N HIS A 337 -14.43 25.76 2.87
CA HIS A 337 -15.73 26.28 3.26
C HIS A 337 -15.71 27.81 3.31
N ARG A 338 -16.50 28.46 2.45
CA ARG A 338 -16.69 29.92 2.43
C ARG A 338 -17.69 30.27 3.53
N THR A 339 -17.28 30.99 4.58
CA THR A 339 -18.11 31.31 5.76
C THR A 339 -17.72 32.63 6.39
N SER A 340 -18.68 33.32 7.01
CA SER A 340 -18.42 34.55 7.78
C SER A 340 -17.66 34.27 9.09
N SER A 341 -17.68 33.02 9.56
CA SER A 341 -16.98 32.61 10.79
C SER A 341 -15.49 32.32 10.59
N ALA A 342 -14.92 32.58 9.41
CA ALA A 342 -13.54 32.28 9.12
C ALA A 342 -12.60 33.25 9.84
N SER A 343 -11.58 32.73 10.51
CA SER A 343 -10.52 33.55 11.11
C SER A 343 -9.66 34.18 10.01
N GLN A 344 -9.55 35.51 10.00
CA GLN A 344 -8.61 36.19 9.13
C GLN A 344 -7.17 35.83 9.51
N GLY A 345 -6.36 35.45 8.53
CA GLY A 345 -4.93 35.17 8.71
C GLY A 345 -4.58 33.78 9.25
N SER A 346 -5.54 32.87 9.45
CA SER A 346 -5.22 31.47 9.74
C SER A 346 -4.54 30.82 8.54
N VAL A 347 -3.46 30.09 8.77
CA VAL A 347 -2.75 29.30 7.74
C VAL A 347 -2.60 27.89 8.25
N ASN A 348 -2.92 26.91 7.40
CA ASN A 348 -2.75 25.50 7.68
C ASN A 348 -1.28 25.22 8.09
N PRO A 349 -1.02 24.42 9.15
CA PRO A 349 0.34 24.19 9.64
C PRO A 349 1.29 23.61 8.60
N GLU A 350 0.86 22.64 7.80
CA GLU A 350 1.68 22.02 6.76
C GLU A 350 2.03 23.01 5.64
N VAL A 351 1.07 23.86 5.25
CA VAL A 351 1.29 24.97 4.31
C VAL A 351 2.29 25.98 4.90
N LYS A 352 2.13 26.35 6.18
CA LYS A 352 3.00 27.30 6.86
C LYS A 352 4.45 26.80 6.94
N GLU A 353 4.64 25.53 7.28
CA GLU A 353 5.95 24.90 7.29
C GLU A 353 6.62 25.00 5.91
N GLU A 354 5.91 24.64 4.84
CA GLU A 354 6.50 24.72 3.51
C GLU A 354 6.82 26.17 3.09
N LEU A 355 5.96 27.13 3.43
CA LEU A 355 6.24 28.56 3.21
C LEU A 355 7.46 29.05 4.00
N ASP A 356 7.66 28.58 5.23
CA ASP A 356 8.84 28.90 6.03
C ASP A 356 10.11 28.36 5.37
N ARG A 357 10.07 27.15 4.79
CA ARG A 357 11.18 26.59 4.00
C ARG A 357 11.47 27.44 2.77
N ILE A 358 10.46 27.82 2.01
CA ILE A 358 10.64 28.65 0.81
C ILE A 358 11.25 30.01 1.18
N CYS A 359 10.79 30.62 2.26
CA CYS A 359 11.36 31.89 2.74
C CYS A 359 12.83 31.73 3.17
N TYR A 360 13.20 30.62 3.82
CA TYR A 360 14.60 30.28 4.09
C TYR A 360 15.42 30.19 2.79
N VAL A 361 14.91 29.49 1.77
CA VAL A 361 15.59 29.34 0.47
C VAL A 361 15.78 30.69 -0.23
N SER A 362 14.79 31.57 -0.17
CA SER A 362 14.91 32.95 -0.68
C SER A 362 16.10 33.69 -0.05
N LYS A 363 16.38 33.46 1.24
CA LYS A 363 17.53 34.07 1.92
C LYS A 363 18.86 33.43 1.51
N ILE A 364 18.87 32.11 1.25
CA ILE A 364 20.02 31.42 0.67
C ILE A 364 20.31 31.96 -0.74
N GLU A 365 19.29 32.24 -1.53
CA GLU A 365 19.41 32.86 -2.85
C GLU A 365 19.94 34.30 -2.77
N GLU A 366 19.46 35.10 -1.83
CA GLU A 366 20.03 36.43 -1.56
C GLU A 366 21.52 36.34 -1.18
N ALA A 367 21.91 35.39 -0.33
CA ALA A 367 23.31 35.18 0.03
C ALA A 367 24.15 34.75 -1.18
N ASN A 368 23.60 33.88 -2.03
CA ASN A 368 24.25 33.39 -3.24
C ASN A 368 24.43 34.47 -4.32
N ALA A 369 23.60 35.53 -4.29
CA ALA A 369 23.69 36.66 -5.21
C ALA A 369 24.73 37.72 -4.77
N MET A 370 25.34 37.56 -3.59
CA MET A 370 26.39 38.47 -3.12
C MET A 370 27.72 38.18 -3.83
N ASN A 371 28.58 39.20 -3.91
CA ASN A 371 29.87 39.11 -4.60
C ASN A 371 31.06 38.89 -3.65
N ASP A 372 30.80 38.89 -2.34
CA ASP A 372 31.82 38.78 -1.30
C ASP A 372 31.30 37.98 -0.11
N TYR A 373 32.26 37.47 0.66
CA TYR A 373 32.01 36.60 1.81
C TYR A 373 31.22 37.30 2.91
N ASP A 374 31.58 38.52 3.29
CA ASP A 374 31.00 39.21 4.45
C ASP A 374 29.52 39.55 4.19
N SER A 375 29.21 40.03 2.99
CA SER A 375 27.83 40.30 2.57
C SER A 375 26.98 39.04 2.54
N ALA A 376 27.51 37.94 1.97
CA ALA A 376 26.81 36.65 1.95
C ALA A 376 26.59 36.11 3.37
N HIS A 377 27.60 36.22 4.24
CA HIS A 377 27.52 35.77 5.63
C HIS A 377 26.48 36.57 6.41
N GLY A 378 26.41 37.89 6.21
CA GLY A 378 25.36 38.73 6.78
C GLY A 378 23.95 38.28 6.39
N LYS A 379 23.75 37.85 5.14
CA LYS A 379 22.47 37.25 4.69
C LYS A 379 22.17 35.91 5.35
N LEU A 380 23.17 35.09 5.64
CA LEU A 380 22.99 33.86 6.41
C LEU A 380 22.64 34.12 7.88
N GLU A 381 23.17 35.18 8.49
CA GLU A 381 22.76 35.60 9.83
C GLU A 381 21.30 36.08 9.87
N GLU A 382 20.83 36.78 8.82
CA GLU A 382 19.41 37.09 8.66
C GLU A 382 18.54 35.83 8.54
N ALA A 383 19.02 34.81 7.82
CA ALA A 383 18.36 33.51 7.74
C ALA A 383 18.31 32.81 9.10
N GLN A 384 19.36 32.92 9.90
CA GLN A 384 19.43 32.37 11.25
C GLN A 384 18.39 33.03 12.16
N LYS A 385 18.35 34.37 12.19
CA LYS A 385 17.35 35.14 12.94
C LYS A 385 15.92 34.78 12.51
N PHE A 386 15.71 34.60 11.21
CA PHE A 386 14.42 34.16 10.67
C PHE A 386 14.02 32.79 11.23
N LEU A 387 14.89 31.78 11.14
CA LEU A 387 14.61 30.43 11.66
C LEU A 387 14.46 30.40 13.19
N ASP A 388 15.18 31.25 13.91
CA ASP A 388 15.06 31.37 15.37
C ASP A 388 13.74 31.98 15.82
N SER A 389 13.09 32.78 14.97
CA SER A 389 11.74 33.31 15.23
C SER A 389 10.62 32.28 15.03
N LYS A 390 10.91 31.11 14.45
CA LYS A 390 9.91 30.08 14.12
C LYS A 390 9.65 29.12 15.26
N GLN A 391 8.45 28.55 15.27
CA GLN A 391 8.11 27.48 16.20
C GLN A 391 8.99 26.25 15.91
N PRO A 392 9.55 25.59 16.96
CA PRO A 392 10.35 24.39 16.76
C PRO A 392 9.53 23.27 16.11
N ASN A 393 10.02 22.75 15.00
CA ASN A 393 9.53 21.54 14.35
C ASN A 393 10.69 20.86 13.62
N ARG A 394 10.47 19.61 13.20
CA ARG A 394 11.50 18.78 12.55
C ARG A 394 12.12 19.46 11.34
N MET A 395 11.33 20.15 10.53
CA MET A 395 11.82 20.81 9.33
C MET A 395 12.72 22.00 9.69
N VAL A 396 12.29 22.87 10.62
CA VAL A 396 13.09 23.99 11.13
C VAL A 396 14.40 23.50 11.72
N ASP A 397 14.41 22.40 12.48
CA ASP A 397 15.63 21.82 13.05
C ASP A 397 16.62 21.37 11.97
N ILE A 398 16.12 20.74 10.90
CA ILE A 398 16.95 20.33 9.75
C ILE A 398 17.53 21.56 9.03
N LEU A 399 16.72 22.59 8.76
CA LEU A 399 17.17 23.83 8.12
C LEU A 399 18.20 24.58 8.96
N LYS A 400 18.03 24.61 10.29
CA LYS A 400 19.02 25.18 11.21
C LYS A 400 20.33 24.42 11.14
N ASN A 401 20.31 23.09 11.09
CA ASN A 401 21.54 22.30 10.97
C ASN A 401 22.25 22.55 9.62
N GLU A 402 21.51 22.64 8.52
CA GLU A 402 22.06 23.01 7.22
C GLU A 402 22.68 24.42 7.24
N LEU A 403 21.95 25.40 7.77
CA LEU A 403 22.46 26.77 7.90
C LEU A 403 23.73 26.85 8.75
N GLN A 404 23.79 26.08 9.85
CA GLN A 404 24.97 26.00 10.69
C GLN A 404 26.17 25.35 9.97
N GLN A 405 25.95 24.45 9.02
CA GLN A 405 27.03 23.95 8.16
C GLN A 405 27.53 25.04 7.22
N LEU A 406 26.64 25.85 6.63
CA LEU A 406 27.02 26.97 5.76
C LEU A 406 27.79 28.06 6.54
N LEU A 407 27.32 28.44 7.73
CA LEU A 407 27.96 29.45 8.59
C LEU A 407 29.35 29.04 9.07
N ARG A 408 29.70 27.75 9.06
CA ARG A 408 31.04 27.27 9.43
C ARG A 408 32.07 27.43 8.32
N LEU A 409 31.64 27.61 7.07
CA LEU A 409 32.53 27.77 5.93
C LEU A 409 33.17 29.15 5.99
N LYS A 410 34.50 29.21 6.05
CA LYS A 410 35.26 30.46 6.18
C LYS A 410 35.78 31.01 4.85
N ARG A 411 35.70 30.21 3.79
CA ARG A 411 36.26 30.54 2.47
C ARG A 411 35.12 30.85 1.52
N TRP A 412 35.28 31.92 0.74
CA TRP A 412 34.27 32.36 -0.22
C TRP A 412 33.89 31.28 -1.24
N LYS A 413 34.88 30.60 -1.84
CA LYS A 413 34.63 29.55 -2.84
C LYS A 413 33.81 28.38 -2.29
N ASP A 414 34.15 27.90 -1.09
CA ASP A 414 33.41 26.82 -0.41
C ASP A 414 31.98 27.23 -0.10
N LEU A 415 31.82 28.46 0.39
CA LEU A 415 30.52 29.03 0.72
C LEU A 415 29.66 29.12 -0.54
N LEU A 416 30.18 29.71 -1.61
CA LEU A 416 29.47 29.86 -2.88
C LEU A 416 29.06 28.50 -3.47
N ALA A 417 29.98 27.53 -3.52
CA ALA A 417 29.67 26.19 -4.02
C ALA A 417 28.59 25.50 -3.17
N SER A 418 28.63 25.67 -1.84
CA SER A 418 27.64 25.10 -0.93
C SER A 418 26.28 25.78 -1.02
N LEU A 419 26.23 27.11 -1.22
CA LEU A 419 25.00 27.87 -1.44
C LEU A 419 24.32 27.43 -2.75
N LEU A 420 25.08 27.30 -3.84
CA LEU A 420 24.58 26.79 -5.12
C LEU A 420 24.01 25.36 -4.98
N ALA A 421 24.73 24.47 -4.29
CA ALA A 421 24.28 23.10 -4.07
C ALA A 421 23.04 23.01 -3.15
N SER A 422 22.97 23.84 -2.11
CA SER A 422 21.82 23.95 -1.19
C SER A 422 20.58 24.47 -1.93
N LYS A 423 20.70 25.57 -2.67
CA LYS A 423 19.63 26.12 -3.51
C LYS A 423 19.10 25.07 -4.48
N MET A 424 19.98 24.39 -5.22
CA MET A 424 19.59 23.34 -6.17
C MET A 424 18.86 22.18 -5.47
N THR A 425 19.35 21.75 -4.30
CA THR A 425 18.73 20.70 -3.50
C THR A 425 17.30 21.06 -3.10
N HIS A 426 17.07 22.32 -2.70
CA HIS A 426 15.75 22.82 -2.33
C HIS A 426 14.81 23.06 -3.52
N ASP A 427 15.33 23.60 -4.62
CA ASP A 427 14.56 23.88 -5.84
C ASP A 427 14.11 22.59 -6.51
N ARG A 428 15.01 21.59 -6.54
CA ARG A 428 14.70 20.24 -7.02
C ARG A 428 14.09 19.36 -5.94
N GLN A 429 14.00 19.80 -4.68
CA GLN A 429 13.53 19.02 -3.54
C GLN A 429 14.15 17.60 -3.47
N ARG A 430 15.45 17.49 -3.80
CA ARG A 430 16.12 16.21 -4.07
C ARG A 430 17.50 16.13 -3.45
N GLY A 431 17.76 15.00 -2.79
CA GLY A 431 19.08 14.55 -2.37
C GLY A 431 19.22 14.49 -0.85
N GLY A 432 20.26 15.09 -0.27
CA GLY A 432 20.54 14.95 1.17
C GLY A 432 19.59 15.74 2.10
N GLY A 433 19.73 15.53 3.41
CA GLY A 433 19.06 16.33 4.44
C GLY A 433 17.55 16.12 4.45
N LEU A 434 16.79 17.21 4.26
CA LEU A 434 15.32 17.21 4.29
C LEU A 434 14.70 16.28 3.24
N PHE A 435 15.41 16.04 2.13
CA PHE A 435 14.92 15.28 0.97
C PHE A 435 15.51 13.87 0.86
N ALA A 436 16.22 13.40 1.90
CA ALA A 436 16.85 12.09 1.89
C ALA A 436 15.82 10.97 1.99
N THR A 437 15.85 10.04 1.04
CA THR A 437 15.03 8.83 1.10
C THR A 437 15.68 7.75 1.98
N PRO A 438 14.93 6.79 2.51
CA PRO A 438 15.50 5.69 3.30
C PRO A 438 16.60 4.92 2.56
N LEU A 439 16.44 4.73 1.25
CA LEU A 439 17.42 4.03 0.42
C LEU A 439 18.73 4.84 0.27
N MET A 440 18.64 6.16 0.13
CA MET A 440 19.81 7.04 0.11
C MET A 440 20.63 6.91 1.40
N SER A 441 19.96 6.88 2.55
CA SER A 441 20.63 6.68 3.85
C SER A 441 21.30 5.31 3.92
N LYS A 442 20.61 4.22 3.54
CA LYS A 442 21.18 2.86 3.50
C LYS A 442 22.43 2.80 2.62
N TYR A 443 22.40 3.40 1.44
CA TYR A 443 23.54 3.38 0.51
C TYR A 443 24.70 4.23 1.01
N THR A 444 24.41 5.37 1.66
CA THR A 444 25.43 6.21 2.30
C THR A 444 26.17 5.43 3.38
N GLU A 445 25.45 4.69 4.23
CA GLU A 445 26.07 3.83 5.25
C GLU A 445 26.93 2.72 4.63
N GLN A 446 26.43 2.05 3.59
CA GLN A 446 27.19 1.03 2.87
C GLN A 446 28.46 1.60 2.23
N ALA A 447 28.40 2.80 1.67
CA ALA A 447 29.57 3.48 1.10
C ALA A 447 30.61 3.82 2.15
N ASN A 448 30.19 4.34 3.31
CA ASN A 448 31.09 4.64 4.42
C ASN A 448 31.78 3.38 4.98
N VAL A 449 31.10 2.23 4.96
CA VAL A 449 31.70 0.95 5.35
C VAL A 449 32.70 0.49 4.29
N PHE A 450 32.35 0.57 3.01
CA PHE A 450 33.19 0.17 1.89
C PHE A 450 34.46 1.03 1.76
N GLU A 451 34.37 2.33 2.01
CA GLU A 451 35.53 3.22 1.96
C GLU A 451 36.56 2.90 3.06
N LYS A 452 36.11 2.39 4.21
CA LYS A 452 37.00 1.92 5.28
C LYS A 452 37.64 0.57 4.99
N ASP A 453 36.94 -0.31 4.29
CA ASP A 453 37.42 -1.63 3.89
C ASP A 453 36.90 -2.01 2.48
N PRO A 454 37.67 -1.69 1.42
CA PRO A 454 37.27 -2.00 0.04
C PRO A 454 37.16 -3.49 -0.28
N ASN A 455 37.63 -4.39 0.59
CA ASN A 455 37.45 -5.83 0.41
C ASN A 455 36.05 -6.29 0.84
N LYS A 456 35.38 -5.51 1.69
CA LYS A 456 34.01 -5.78 2.14
C LYS A 456 33.01 -5.25 1.12
N LEU A 457 32.80 -6.02 0.05
CA LEU A 457 31.89 -5.66 -1.03
C LEU A 457 30.48 -5.32 -0.50
N PRO A 458 29.91 -4.18 -0.91
CA PRO A 458 28.52 -3.86 -0.57
C PRO A 458 27.59 -4.80 -1.36
N PRO A 459 26.42 -5.14 -0.81
CA PRO A 459 25.42 -5.90 -1.55
C PRO A 459 25.02 -5.12 -2.80
N SER A 460 24.80 -5.80 -3.91
CA SER A 460 24.22 -5.23 -5.13
C SER A 460 22.78 -4.76 -4.88
N VAL A 461 22.23 -4.00 -5.83
CA VAL A 461 20.80 -3.61 -5.79
C VAL A 461 19.86 -4.82 -5.78
N THR A 462 20.20 -5.90 -6.48
CA THR A 462 19.38 -7.11 -6.52
C THR A 462 19.36 -7.81 -5.15
N GLU A 463 20.52 -7.98 -4.52
CA GLU A 463 20.61 -8.57 -3.17
C GLU A 463 19.90 -7.71 -2.12
N ASN A 464 19.97 -6.38 -2.25
CA ASN A 464 19.25 -5.45 -1.36
C ASN A 464 17.72 -5.61 -1.48
N VAL A 465 17.21 -5.82 -2.69
CA VAL A 465 15.78 -6.04 -2.96
C VAL A 465 15.34 -7.38 -2.35
N GLU A 466 16.11 -8.44 -2.56
CA GLU A 466 15.84 -9.76 -1.97
C GLU A 466 15.83 -9.73 -0.43
N GLU A 467 16.80 -9.02 0.17
CA GLU A 467 16.85 -8.80 1.62
C GLU A 467 15.60 -8.06 2.12
N ALA A 468 15.19 -6.98 1.43
CA ALA A 468 14.02 -6.20 1.80
C ALA A 468 12.73 -7.03 1.72
N GLN A 469 12.57 -7.83 0.67
CA GLN A 469 11.43 -8.75 0.50
C GLN A 469 11.40 -9.82 1.59
N PHE A 470 12.56 -10.38 1.94
CA PHE A 470 12.68 -11.35 3.02
C PHE A 470 12.29 -10.75 4.38
N VAL A 471 12.72 -9.52 4.67
CA VAL A 471 12.36 -8.78 5.89
C VAL A 471 10.86 -8.46 5.91
N MET A 472 10.28 -8.01 4.80
CA MET A 472 8.84 -7.74 4.69
C MET A 472 7.99 -9.00 4.89
N LYS A 473 8.41 -10.13 4.31
CA LYS A 473 7.73 -11.43 4.47
C LYS A 473 7.76 -11.91 5.93
N LYS A 474 8.82 -11.59 6.68
CA LYS A 474 8.91 -11.86 8.12
C LYS A 474 8.08 -10.91 8.99
N ARG A 475 7.91 -9.65 8.58
CA ARG A 475 7.21 -8.64 9.39
C ARG A 475 5.68 -8.70 9.34
N GLY A 476 5.08 -9.29 8.31
CA GLY A 476 3.62 -9.20 8.12
C GLY A 476 3.16 -7.74 7.91
N PRO A 477 1.89 -7.47 7.56
CA PRO A 477 1.43 -6.12 7.26
C PRO A 477 1.41 -5.26 8.53
N GLU A 478 2.42 -4.38 8.65
CA GLU A 478 2.64 -3.50 9.78
C GLU A 478 1.69 -2.29 9.70
N ARG A 479 0.58 -2.33 10.46
CA ARG A 479 -0.26 -1.14 10.71
C ARG A 479 0.53 -0.16 11.58
N SER A 480 0.77 1.05 11.06
CA SER A 480 1.54 2.09 11.73
C SER A 480 1.01 2.42 13.13
N ARG A 481 1.79 2.08 14.16
CA ARG A 481 1.53 2.47 15.55
C ARG A 481 2.11 3.86 15.81
N ARG A 482 1.26 4.88 15.82
CA ARG A 482 1.55 6.11 16.57
C ARG A 482 1.51 5.77 18.06
N THR A 483 2.55 6.12 18.81
CA THR A 483 2.61 5.94 20.27
C THR A 483 1.48 6.74 20.93
N PRO A 484 0.53 6.10 21.63
CA PRO A 484 -0.60 6.83 22.15
C PRO A 484 -0.29 7.38 23.56
N SER A 485 -0.87 8.55 23.84
CA SER A 485 -0.83 9.28 25.11
C SER A 485 -1.14 8.37 26.32
N TRP A 486 -0.62 8.72 27.49
CA TRP A 486 -0.84 8.08 28.81
C TRP A 486 -2.30 7.63 29.02
N TRP A 487 -3.27 8.43 28.59
CA TRP A 487 -4.71 8.18 28.80
C TRP A 487 -5.19 6.95 28.02
N VAL A 488 -4.61 6.72 26.84
CA VAL A 488 -4.91 5.55 26.02
C VAL A 488 -4.29 4.30 26.63
N ARG A 489 -3.12 4.39 27.29
CA ARG A 489 -2.51 3.25 27.98
C ARG A 489 -3.37 2.79 29.16
N LEU A 490 -3.94 3.74 29.93
CA LEU A 490 -4.85 3.43 31.03
C LEU A 490 -6.14 2.74 30.52
N MET A 491 -6.72 3.26 29.44
CA MET A 491 -7.91 2.68 28.81
C MET A 491 -7.65 1.27 28.25
N VAL A 492 -6.48 1.04 27.66
CA VAL A 492 -6.08 -0.29 27.17
C VAL A 492 -5.94 -1.28 28.34
N ILE A 493 -5.32 -0.87 29.45
CA ILE A 493 -5.20 -1.74 30.64
C ILE A 493 -6.59 -2.11 31.17
N LEU A 494 -7.49 -1.13 31.30
CA LEU A 494 -8.86 -1.39 31.76
C LEU A 494 -9.61 -2.36 30.82
N CYS A 495 -9.54 -2.15 29.50
CA CYS A 495 -10.13 -3.05 28.51
C CYS A 495 -9.53 -4.46 28.52
N THR A 496 -8.22 -4.59 28.75
CA THR A 496 -7.57 -5.92 28.86
C THR A 496 -8.04 -6.68 30.09
N VAL A 497 -8.20 -6.02 31.24
CA VAL A 497 -8.72 -6.67 32.45
C VAL A 497 -10.17 -7.10 32.27
N LEU A 498 -10.99 -6.25 31.63
CA LEU A 498 -12.40 -6.54 31.37
C LEU A 498 -12.58 -7.71 30.39
N SER A 499 -11.79 -7.74 29.30
CA SER A 499 -11.82 -8.84 28.33
C SER A 499 -11.34 -10.17 28.93
N ILE A 500 -10.28 -10.17 29.74
CA ILE A 500 -9.83 -11.39 30.45
C ILE A 500 -10.93 -11.89 31.40
N SER A 501 -11.61 -11.00 32.12
CA SER A 501 -12.70 -11.38 33.03
C SER A 501 -13.88 -12.03 32.30
N VAL A 502 -14.25 -11.49 31.14
CA VAL A 502 -15.31 -12.07 30.28
C VAL A 502 -14.91 -13.44 29.75
N ILE A 503 -13.64 -13.61 29.34
CA ILE A 503 -13.13 -14.90 28.83
C ILE A 503 -13.15 -15.95 29.95
N VAL A 504 -12.68 -15.60 31.16
CA VAL A 504 -12.67 -16.53 32.31
C VAL A 504 -14.09 -16.94 32.70
N ALA A 505 -15.03 -15.99 32.75
CA ALA A 505 -16.44 -16.29 33.00
C ALA A 505 -17.04 -17.21 31.91
N GLY A 506 -16.72 -16.94 30.64
CA GLY A 506 -17.16 -17.78 29.51
C GLY A 506 -16.63 -19.21 29.58
N VAL A 507 -15.35 -19.38 29.94
CA VAL A 507 -14.73 -20.71 30.12
C VAL A 507 -15.36 -21.46 31.29
N ALA A 508 -15.66 -20.79 32.41
CA ALA A 508 -16.31 -21.41 33.56
C ALA A 508 -17.73 -21.91 33.23
N VAL A 509 -18.52 -21.12 32.49
CA VAL A 509 -19.86 -21.52 32.02
C VAL A 509 -19.77 -22.68 31.03
N PHE A 510 -18.82 -22.65 30.10
CA PHE A 510 -18.62 -23.70 29.12
C PHE A 510 -18.18 -25.02 29.77
N ALA A 511 -17.28 -24.97 30.77
CA ALA A 511 -16.86 -26.13 31.54
C ALA A 511 -18.04 -26.75 32.32
N ALA A 512 -18.88 -25.92 32.94
CA ALA A 512 -20.10 -26.38 33.61
C ALA A 512 -21.10 -27.04 32.62
N TYR A 513 -21.26 -26.48 31.43
CA TYR A 513 -22.12 -27.06 30.38
C TYR A 513 -21.62 -28.44 29.91
N MET A 514 -20.32 -28.57 29.67
CA MET A 514 -19.73 -29.83 29.19
C MET A 514 -19.84 -30.98 30.21
N LEU A 515 -19.87 -30.69 31.51
CA LEU A 515 -20.08 -31.69 32.57
C LEU A 515 -21.53 -32.21 32.66
N ILE A 516 -22.50 -31.48 32.10
CA ILE A 516 -23.93 -31.78 32.30
C ILE A 516 -24.57 -32.52 31.12
N LYS A 517 -24.03 -32.44 29.88
CA LYS A 517 -24.54 -33.05 28.62
C LYS A 517 -25.75 -34.00 28.79
N PRO A 518 -26.99 -33.46 28.86
CA PRO A 518 -28.17 -34.27 29.12
C PRO A 518 -28.58 -35.00 27.83
N LYS A 519 -28.69 -36.33 27.89
CA LYS A 519 -29.33 -37.12 26.82
C LYS A 519 -30.82 -36.84 26.83
N MET A 520 -31.41 -36.59 25.65
CA MET A 520 -32.79 -36.15 25.54
C MET A 520 -33.76 -37.34 25.51
N PRO A 521 -34.83 -37.34 26.33
CA PRO A 521 -35.91 -38.31 26.21
C PRO A 521 -36.67 -38.13 24.88
N TYR A 522 -37.25 -39.20 24.37
CA TYR A 522 -37.92 -39.23 23.06
C TYR A 522 -39.13 -40.16 23.06
N LEU A 523 -40.01 -39.96 22.09
CA LEU A 523 -41.14 -40.84 21.78
C LEU A 523 -40.80 -41.64 20.51
N VAL A 524 -41.17 -42.92 20.44
CA VAL A 524 -40.98 -43.74 19.24
C VAL A 524 -42.21 -44.62 19.01
N VAL A 525 -42.64 -44.74 17.75
CA VAL A 525 -43.67 -45.73 17.40
C VAL A 525 -43.03 -47.11 17.44
N SER A 526 -43.47 -47.94 18.38
CA SER A 526 -42.88 -49.25 18.66
C SER A 526 -43.56 -50.38 17.91
N ASP A 527 -44.87 -50.29 17.71
CA ASP A 527 -45.68 -51.22 16.93
C ASP A 527 -46.95 -50.50 16.42
N ALA A 528 -47.49 -50.95 15.30
CA ALA A 528 -48.80 -50.52 14.81
C ALA A 528 -49.46 -51.65 14.00
N GLN A 529 -50.78 -51.80 14.12
CA GLN A 529 -51.54 -52.86 13.48
C GLN A 529 -52.85 -52.32 12.92
N LEU A 530 -53.14 -52.62 11.66
CA LEU A 530 -54.39 -52.24 11.00
C LEU A 530 -55.37 -53.41 11.06
N GLY A 531 -56.37 -53.32 11.94
CA GLY A 531 -57.34 -54.39 12.17
C GLY A 531 -58.45 -54.44 11.11
N LEU A 532 -59.06 -53.28 10.81
CA LEU A 532 -60.16 -53.20 9.84
C LEU A 532 -60.06 -51.91 9.02
N LEU A 533 -60.25 -52.02 7.71
CA LEU A 533 -60.41 -50.87 6.81
C LEU A 533 -61.56 -51.17 5.83
N GLN A 534 -62.67 -50.44 5.97
CA GLN A 534 -63.81 -50.52 5.05
C GLN A 534 -63.91 -49.21 4.26
N TYR A 535 -63.64 -49.31 2.96
CA TYR A 535 -63.66 -48.17 2.04
C TYR A 535 -64.76 -48.33 0.99
N ASP A 536 -65.51 -47.27 0.75
CA ASP A 536 -66.53 -47.20 -0.29
C ASP A 536 -66.04 -46.33 -1.45
N SER A 537 -65.80 -46.94 -2.61
CA SER A 537 -65.28 -46.28 -3.80
C SER A 537 -66.30 -45.38 -4.50
N GLN A 538 -67.61 -45.58 -4.28
CA GLN A 538 -68.64 -44.71 -4.87
C GLN A 538 -68.71 -43.38 -4.13
N ASP A 539 -68.82 -43.45 -2.80
CA ASP A 539 -68.89 -42.27 -1.92
C ASP A 539 -67.51 -41.70 -1.54
N SER A 540 -66.43 -42.32 -2.00
CA SER A 540 -65.04 -41.93 -1.69
C SER A 540 -64.78 -41.82 -0.18
N THR A 541 -65.37 -42.72 0.59
CA THR A 541 -65.47 -42.59 2.04
C THR A 541 -64.91 -43.82 2.77
N ILE A 542 -64.06 -43.59 3.77
CA ILE A 542 -63.65 -44.60 4.74
C ILE A 542 -64.82 -44.75 5.73
N ARG A 543 -65.55 -45.86 5.65
CA ARG A 543 -66.72 -46.13 6.50
C ARG A 543 -66.34 -46.58 7.91
N SER A 544 -65.28 -47.37 8.02
CA SER A 544 -64.76 -47.85 9.30
C SER A 544 -63.27 -48.11 9.20
N LEU A 545 -62.52 -47.62 10.19
CA LEU A 545 -61.10 -47.88 10.36
C LEU A 545 -60.88 -48.31 11.82
N GLN A 546 -60.23 -49.47 12.01
CA GLN A 546 -59.75 -49.93 13.31
C GLN A 546 -58.23 -50.14 13.23
N MET A 547 -57.49 -49.44 14.08
CA MET A 547 -56.02 -49.52 14.13
C MET A 547 -55.55 -49.47 15.58
N LEU A 548 -54.55 -50.26 15.93
CA LEU A 548 -53.85 -50.20 17.22
C LEU A 548 -52.46 -49.61 16.99
N ILE A 549 -52.11 -48.53 17.69
CA ILE A 549 -50.75 -47.95 17.65
C ILE A 549 -50.16 -47.98 19.05
N THR A 550 -48.94 -48.50 19.16
CA THR A 550 -48.17 -48.57 20.41
C THR A 550 -46.96 -47.62 20.36
N ILE A 551 -46.94 -46.65 21.26
CA ILE A 551 -45.92 -45.61 21.33
C ILE A 551 -45.12 -45.77 22.61
N LEU A 552 -43.80 -45.85 22.49
CA LEU A 552 -42.89 -45.96 23.61
C LEU A 552 -42.29 -44.59 23.92
N ALA A 553 -42.48 -44.10 25.14
CA ALA A 553 -41.80 -42.94 25.67
C ALA A 553 -40.55 -43.40 26.42
N GLU A 554 -39.37 -43.02 25.96
CA GLU A 554 -38.10 -43.51 26.51
C GLU A 554 -37.27 -42.36 27.08
N ASN A 555 -36.83 -42.52 28.33
CA ASN A 555 -35.98 -41.58 29.02
C ASN A 555 -34.60 -42.20 29.30
N ILE A 556 -33.68 -42.02 28.36
CA ILE A 556 -32.29 -42.48 28.46
C ILE A 556 -31.39 -41.57 29.33
N ASN A 557 -31.97 -40.60 30.04
CA ASN A 557 -31.24 -39.70 30.92
C ASN A 557 -31.11 -40.32 32.32
N SER A 558 -29.90 -40.44 32.84
CA SER A 558 -29.63 -41.00 34.18
C SER A 558 -29.82 -40.02 35.34
N LYS A 559 -29.96 -38.72 35.04
CA LYS A 559 -29.90 -37.64 36.03
C LYS A 559 -31.27 -37.03 36.34
N ALA A 560 -32.29 -37.21 35.50
CA ALA A 560 -33.59 -36.59 35.71
C ALA A 560 -34.75 -37.37 35.08
N ASP A 561 -35.91 -37.25 35.71
CA ASP A 561 -37.18 -37.72 35.17
C ASP A 561 -37.67 -36.79 34.05
N ALA A 562 -38.36 -37.37 33.08
CA ALA A 562 -38.93 -36.66 31.94
C ALA A 562 -40.45 -36.57 32.09
N SER A 563 -41.01 -35.40 31.87
CA SER A 563 -42.45 -35.17 31.81
C SER A 563 -42.84 -34.84 30.38
N PHE A 564 -43.89 -35.49 29.89
CA PHE A 564 -44.46 -35.26 28.58
C PHE A 564 -45.89 -34.73 28.75
N SER A 565 -46.22 -33.62 28.08
CA SER A 565 -47.56 -33.02 28.15
C SER A 565 -47.98 -32.37 26.85
N GLY A 566 -49.29 -32.13 26.69
CA GLY A 566 -49.87 -31.58 25.46
C GLY A 566 -49.51 -32.43 24.25
N ILE A 567 -49.73 -33.74 24.38
CA ILE A 567 -49.36 -34.73 23.37
C ILE A 567 -50.57 -34.98 22.49
N ASP A 568 -50.48 -34.50 21.26
CA ASP A 568 -51.47 -34.73 20.21
C ASP A 568 -50.80 -35.53 19.08
N PHE A 569 -51.29 -36.74 18.83
CA PHE A 569 -50.93 -37.56 17.67
C PHE A 569 -52.01 -37.43 16.61
N THR A 570 -51.67 -36.87 15.46
CA THR A 570 -52.58 -36.79 14.31
C THR A 570 -52.25 -37.91 13.35
N LEU A 571 -53.24 -38.78 13.09
CA LEU A 571 -53.16 -39.79 12.05
C LEU A 571 -53.78 -39.18 10.78
N GLU A 572 -53.02 -39.17 9.70
CA GLU A 572 -53.43 -38.60 8.41
C GLU A 572 -53.34 -39.65 7.30
N PHE A 573 -54.19 -39.51 6.30
CA PHE A 573 -54.10 -40.22 5.04
C PHE A 573 -54.06 -39.18 3.92
N HIS A 574 -52.94 -39.10 3.20
CA HIS A 574 -52.75 -38.14 2.10
C HIS A 574 -53.06 -36.67 2.48
N GLY A 575 -52.76 -36.27 3.72
CA GLY A 575 -52.99 -34.92 4.24
C GLY A 575 -54.43 -34.67 4.76
N ALA A 576 -55.31 -35.66 4.69
CA ALA A 576 -56.61 -35.63 5.37
C ALA A 576 -56.49 -36.26 6.76
N GLY A 577 -56.91 -35.53 7.81
CA GLY A 577 -56.93 -36.03 9.18
C GLY A 577 -57.95 -37.16 9.36
N VAL A 578 -57.49 -38.32 9.80
CA VAL A 578 -58.28 -39.54 10.00
C VAL A 578 -58.65 -39.76 11.46
N ALA A 579 -57.73 -39.42 12.37
CA ALA A 579 -57.94 -39.49 13.82
C ALA A 579 -56.98 -38.56 14.58
N LEU A 580 -57.40 -38.11 15.77
CA LEU A 580 -56.57 -37.37 16.71
C LEU A 580 -56.50 -38.11 18.04
N LEU A 581 -55.31 -38.58 18.42
CA LEU A 581 -55.07 -39.33 19.65
C LEU A 581 -54.44 -38.40 20.68
N ARG A 582 -55.08 -38.26 21.83
CA ARG A 582 -54.58 -37.42 22.93
C ARG A 582 -54.12 -38.27 24.09
N ALA A 583 -52.97 -37.92 24.66
CA ALA A 583 -52.50 -38.50 25.92
C ALA A 583 -52.52 -37.43 27.02
N GLU A 584 -52.97 -37.83 28.21
CA GLU A 584 -52.79 -37.00 29.40
C GLU A 584 -51.31 -36.84 29.75
N GLN A 585 -50.97 -35.85 30.57
CA GLN A 585 -49.60 -35.63 31.00
C GLN A 585 -49.11 -36.81 31.84
N PHE A 586 -47.94 -37.34 31.51
CA PHE A 586 -47.28 -38.42 32.27
C PHE A 586 -45.80 -38.14 32.50
N MET A 587 -45.20 -38.92 33.40
CA MET A 587 -43.76 -38.87 33.70
C MET A 587 -43.11 -40.22 33.42
N VAL A 588 -41.89 -40.17 32.89
CA VAL A 588 -41.03 -41.32 32.66
C VAL A 588 -39.78 -41.13 33.52
N ALA A 589 -39.58 -42.04 34.47
CA ALA A 589 -38.42 -42.00 35.36
C ALA A 589 -37.11 -42.07 34.56
N ARG A 590 -36.02 -41.56 35.14
CA ARG A 590 -34.67 -41.73 34.58
C ARG A 590 -34.37 -43.19 34.21
N GLU A 591 -33.73 -43.40 33.08
CA GLU A 591 -33.37 -44.72 32.52
C GLU A 591 -34.55 -45.71 32.44
N SER A 592 -35.74 -45.20 32.15
CA SER A 592 -36.95 -46.01 32.05
C SER A 592 -37.74 -45.69 30.78
N SER A 593 -38.76 -46.51 30.52
CA SER A 593 -39.68 -46.32 29.42
C SER A 593 -41.13 -46.54 29.85
N LEU A 594 -42.06 -45.87 29.17
CA LEU A 594 -43.50 -46.00 29.38
C LEU A 594 -44.17 -46.27 28.04
N THR A 595 -45.05 -47.27 28.00
CA THR A 595 -45.77 -47.65 26.78
C THR A 595 -47.18 -47.05 26.80
N LEU A 596 -47.56 -46.41 25.70
CA LEU A 596 -48.89 -45.88 25.45
C LEU A 596 -49.52 -46.68 24.31
N GLN A 597 -50.73 -47.19 24.52
CA GLN A 597 -51.48 -47.93 23.50
C GLN A 597 -52.73 -47.14 23.13
N PHE A 598 -52.91 -46.90 21.83
CA PHE A 598 -54.05 -46.18 21.29
C PHE A 598 -54.85 -47.10 20.37
N ASN A 599 -56.09 -47.37 20.77
CA ASN A 599 -57.09 -48.04 19.93
C ASN A 599 -57.86 -46.99 19.14
N ILE A 600 -57.60 -46.93 17.85
CA ILE A 600 -58.20 -45.98 16.92
C ILE A 600 -59.43 -46.63 16.31
N VAL A 601 -60.57 -46.00 16.49
CA VAL A 601 -61.81 -46.31 15.77
C VAL A 601 -62.27 -45.01 15.12
N SER A 602 -62.15 -44.92 13.80
CA SER A 602 -62.55 -43.70 13.07
C SER A 602 -64.03 -43.76 12.68
N GLU A 603 -64.69 -42.61 12.75
CA GLU A 603 -66.03 -42.39 12.18
C GLU A 603 -65.94 -42.17 10.66
N LYS A 604 -67.09 -42.12 9.97
CA LYS A 604 -67.17 -42.01 8.50
C LYS A 604 -66.36 -40.79 7.99
N GLN A 605 -65.24 -41.03 7.31
CA GLN A 605 -64.32 -40.00 6.82
C GLN A 605 -64.26 -39.95 5.30
N THR A 606 -64.73 -38.86 4.70
CA THR A 606 -64.71 -38.64 3.25
C THR A 606 -63.32 -38.18 2.81
N LEU A 607 -62.80 -38.79 1.73
CA LEU A 607 -61.53 -38.43 1.11
C LEU A 607 -61.77 -37.41 -0.03
N ASP A 608 -60.81 -36.51 -0.22
CA ASP A 608 -60.79 -35.60 -1.36
C ASP A 608 -60.44 -36.35 -2.66
N PRO A 609 -60.56 -35.73 -3.85
CA PRO A 609 -60.30 -36.42 -5.12
C PRO A 609 -58.89 -37.03 -5.23
N ALA A 610 -57.88 -36.39 -4.64
CA ALA A 610 -56.50 -36.90 -4.61
C ALA A 610 -56.37 -38.10 -3.66
N GLY A 611 -56.95 -38.02 -2.46
CA GLY A 611 -57.02 -39.12 -1.51
C GLY A 611 -57.82 -40.31 -2.03
N LYS A 612 -58.89 -40.08 -2.80
CA LYS A 612 -59.64 -41.14 -3.50
C LYS A 612 -58.73 -41.93 -4.43
N GLN A 613 -58.04 -41.23 -5.33
CA GLN A 613 -57.13 -41.86 -6.29
C GLN A 613 -56.04 -42.66 -5.57
N SER A 614 -55.42 -42.08 -4.53
CA SER A 614 -54.37 -42.76 -3.78
C SER A 614 -54.88 -43.96 -2.98
N MET A 615 -56.08 -43.90 -2.40
CA MET A 615 -56.69 -45.04 -1.72
C MET A 615 -56.95 -46.19 -2.69
N GLU A 616 -57.48 -45.90 -3.88
CA GLU A 616 -57.70 -46.93 -4.92
C GLU A 616 -56.38 -47.54 -5.43
N GLU A 617 -55.33 -46.72 -5.59
CA GLU A 617 -53.98 -47.18 -5.96
C GLU A 617 -53.36 -48.04 -4.85
N SER A 618 -53.47 -47.61 -3.59
CA SER A 618 -52.98 -48.34 -2.41
C SER A 618 -53.67 -49.70 -2.25
N LEU A 619 -54.99 -49.76 -2.45
CA LEU A 619 -55.77 -51.01 -2.43
C LEU A 619 -55.38 -51.94 -3.59
N LYS A 620 -55.07 -51.40 -4.79
CA LYS A 620 -54.54 -52.20 -5.90
C LYS A 620 -53.13 -52.72 -5.65
N ALA A 621 -52.29 -51.92 -5.00
CA ALA A 621 -50.91 -52.27 -4.66
C ALA A 621 -50.80 -53.24 -3.47
N GLY A 622 -51.88 -53.41 -2.69
CA GLY A 622 -51.92 -54.27 -1.51
C GLY A 622 -51.25 -53.69 -0.27
N VAL A 623 -50.91 -52.39 -0.29
CA VAL A 623 -50.26 -51.68 0.83
C VAL A 623 -50.91 -50.31 1.00
N VAL A 624 -51.36 -50.00 2.22
CA VAL A 624 -51.97 -48.72 2.58
C VAL A 624 -51.05 -47.96 3.53
N GLN A 625 -50.74 -46.70 3.21
CA GLN A 625 -49.88 -45.84 4.04
C GLN A 625 -50.71 -44.82 4.82
N PHE A 626 -50.46 -44.70 6.12
CA PHE A 626 -50.92 -43.60 6.96
C PHE A 626 -49.72 -42.85 7.53
N ASP A 627 -49.83 -41.53 7.66
CA ASP A 627 -48.80 -40.70 8.26
C ASP A 627 -49.21 -40.31 9.68
N LEU A 628 -48.34 -40.61 10.65
CA LEU A 628 -48.52 -40.23 12.05
C LEU A 628 -47.62 -39.03 12.38
N PHE A 629 -48.26 -37.91 12.71
CA PHE A 629 -47.60 -36.70 13.15
C PHE A 629 -47.81 -36.48 14.64
N THR A 630 -46.82 -35.92 15.32
CA THR A 630 -46.95 -35.61 16.74
C THR A 630 -46.33 -34.27 17.07
N LYS A 631 -46.98 -33.56 17.99
CA LYS A 631 -46.38 -32.47 18.73
C LYS A 631 -46.55 -32.75 20.22
N ALA A 632 -45.43 -32.90 20.92
CA ALA A 632 -45.42 -33.15 22.37
C ALA A 632 -44.50 -32.14 23.06
N ARG A 633 -44.93 -31.65 24.23
CA ARG A 633 -44.10 -30.79 25.06
C ARG A 633 -43.31 -31.66 26.01
N THR A 634 -41.99 -31.69 25.84
CA THR A 634 -41.09 -32.52 26.63
C THR A 634 -40.31 -31.63 27.59
N ARG A 635 -40.35 -31.97 28.87
CA ARG A 635 -39.67 -31.23 29.93
C ARG A 635 -38.95 -32.18 30.85
N TRP A 636 -37.69 -31.87 31.15
CA TRP A 636 -36.94 -32.50 32.22
C TRP A 636 -36.35 -31.42 33.14
N LYS A 637 -36.06 -31.80 34.38
CA LYS A 637 -35.53 -30.90 35.42
C LYS A 637 -34.34 -31.57 36.11
N VAL A 638 -33.13 -31.00 35.98
CA VAL A 638 -31.96 -31.42 36.78
C VAL A 638 -31.71 -30.37 37.85
N GLY A 639 -31.91 -30.75 39.11
CA GLY A 639 -31.68 -29.89 40.26
C GLY A 639 -32.61 -28.66 40.32
N VAL A 640 -32.15 -27.61 41.00
CA VAL A 640 -32.92 -26.37 41.23
C VAL A 640 -32.79 -25.37 40.07
N PHE A 641 -31.71 -25.46 39.29
CA PHE A 641 -31.29 -24.39 38.38
C PHE A 641 -31.59 -24.64 36.90
N VAL A 642 -31.74 -25.89 36.45
CA VAL A 642 -31.87 -26.21 35.02
C VAL A 642 -33.23 -26.86 34.73
N ARG A 643 -34.14 -26.04 34.19
CA ARG A 643 -35.42 -26.50 33.63
C ARG A 643 -35.38 -26.25 32.13
N HIS A 644 -35.33 -27.33 31.34
CA HIS A 644 -35.37 -27.23 29.89
C HIS A 644 -36.68 -27.79 29.37
N GLN A 645 -37.28 -27.09 28.42
CA GLN A 645 -38.57 -27.43 27.85
C GLN A 645 -38.53 -27.14 26.37
N TYR A 646 -38.83 -28.16 25.58
CA TYR A 646 -38.78 -28.10 24.13
C TYR A 646 -39.97 -28.89 23.56
N TRP A 647 -40.22 -28.66 22.28
CA TRP A 647 -41.22 -29.41 21.54
C TRP A 647 -40.51 -30.57 20.83
N THR A 648 -41.06 -31.76 20.97
CA THR A 648 -40.62 -32.93 20.22
C THR A 648 -41.63 -33.24 19.12
N HIS A 649 -41.11 -33.57 17.95
CA HIS A 649 -41.90 -33.84 16.77
C HIS A 649 -41.62 -35.25 16.25
N ILE A 650 -42.67 -36.01 15.98
CA ILE A 650 -42.61 -37.28 15.24
C ILE A 650 -43.27 -37.07 13.89
N SER A 651 -42.66 -37.63 12.86
CA SER A 651 -43.25 -37.77 11.53
C SER A 651 -42.90 -39.19 11.08
N CYS A 652 -43.90 -40.06 11.05
CA CYS A 652 -43.73 -41.50 10.84
C CYS A 652 -44.74 -42.00 9.80
N GLY A 653 -44.24 -42.56 8.69
CA GLY A 653 -45.06 -43.26 7.71
C GLY A 653 -45.29 -44.71 8.15
N LEU A 654 -46.56 -45.10 8.31
CA LEU A 654 -47.01 -46.42 8.70
C LEU A 654 -47.59 -47.13 7.48
N HIS A 655 -46.91 -48.18 7.00
CA HIS A 655 -47.31 -48.92 5.81
C HIS A 655 -47.89 -50.29 6.20
N PHE A 656 -49.15 -50.55 5.87
CA PHE A 656 -49.87 -51.76 6.25
C PHE A 656 -50.20 -52.61 5.03
N PHE A 657 -50.01 -53.93 5.11
CA PHE A 657 -50.47 -54.85 4.07
C PHE A 657 -51.98 -55.10 4.16
N PHE A 658 -52.73 -54.76 3.11
CA PHE A 658 -54.20 -54.90 3.05
C PHE A 658 -54.71 -55.25 1.64
N PRO A 659 -55.62 -56.23 1.45
CA PRO A 659 -56.24 -57.11 2.45
C PRO A 659 -55.29 -58.25 2.85
N GLY A 660 -54.59 -58.09 3.97
CA GLY A 660 -53.59 -59.01 4.52
C GLY A 660 -53.73 -59.08 6.04
N ASN A 661 -52.69 -59.53 6.75
CA ASN A 661 -52.73 -59.65 8.22
C ASN A 661 -52.68 -58.30 8.97
N GLY A 662 -52.71 -57.16 8.26
CA GLY A 662 -52.67 -55.84 8.87
C GLY A 662 -51.33 -55.47 9.53
N THR A 663 -50.27 -56.24 9.28
CA THR A 663 -48.94 -55.97 9.84
C THR A 663 -48.25 -54.83 9.10
N VAL A 664 -47.46 -54.07 9.86
CA VAL A 664 -46.69 -52.95 9.37
C VAL A 664 -45.39 -53.44 8.73
N MET A 665 -45.09 -52.99 7.51
CA MET A 665 -43.72 -53.08 6.96
C MET A 665 -42.77 -52.33 7.90
N PRO A 666 -41.56 -52.84 8.21
CA PRO A 666 -40.72 -52.25 9.24
C PRO A 666 -40.46 -50.77 8.92
N SER A 667 -41.14 -49.91 9.67
CA SER A 667 -40.92 -48.48 9.59
C SER A 667 -39.61 -48.23 10.32
N ASP A 668 -38.63 -47.69 9.60
CA ASP A 668 -37.29 -47.40 10.11
C ASP A 668 -37.39 -46.73 11.50
N ARG A 669 -36.93 -47.44 12.54
CA ARG A 669 -37.05 -46.99 13.94
C ARG A 669 -36.41 -45.61 14.15
N ASP A 670 -35.41 -45.26 13.35
CA ASP A 670 -34.76 -43.96 13.40
C ASP A 670 -35.61 -42.85 12.74
N ARG A 671 -36.49 -43.19 11.78
CA ARG A 671 -37.45 -42.25 11.17
C ARG A 671 -38.68 -42.03 12.04
N CYS A 672 -39.15 -43.05 12.75
CA CYS A 672 -40.34 -42.98 13.62
C CYS A 672 -40.05 -42.58 15.07
N ARG A 673 -38.86 -42.00 15.30
CA ARG A 673 -38.42 -41.46 16.59
C ARG A 673 -38.57 -39.95 16.60
N SER A 674 -39.02 -39.41 17.74
CA SER A 674 -39.21 -37.98 17.90
C SER A 674 -37.88 -37.25 17.86
N LYS A 675 -37.80 -36.19 17.06
CA LYS A 675 -36.64 -35.30 17.02
C LYS A 675 -36.85 -34.13 17.97
N SER A 676 -35.81 -33.83 18.72
CA SER A 676 -35.68 -32.60 19.49
C SER A 676 -34.99 -31.53 18.62
N PRO A 677 -35.30 -30.23 18.81
CA PRO A 677 -34.71 -29.14 18.04
C PRO A 677 -33.21 -28.97 18.24
#